data_AF-A0A8J6X002-F1
#
_entry.id   AF-A0A8J6X002-F1
#
_cell.length_a   1.000
_cell.length_b   1.000
_cell.length_c   1.000
_cell.angle_alpha   90.00
_cell.angle_beta   90.00
_cell.angle_gamma   90.00
#
_symmetry.space_group_name_H-M   'P 1'
#
loop_
_entity.id
_entity.type
_entity.pdbx_description
1 polymer ?
#
loop_
_entity_poly.entity_id
_entity_poly.type
_entity_poly.pdbx_seq_one_letter_code
_entity_poly.pdbx_strand_id
1 'polypeptide(L)'
;MNDTPSVPYDYQSEGGALLIDAPTYVKRKADDELYEGLKAGQFCYVLNARQMGKSSLKVRTLQRLRGEGIACAAVDLQGIGTSATEEQWYFGVISRIARSLGLHRQFNLNTWWTEQPRLSYVQRFVEFLESLLLPSVPQPIVIFIDEVDLTLSLSFRDDFFGALRESYNRRADELEYRRLTFALFGVATPSDLIQNKQITPFNIGRPIDLTGFQWSEAQPLMLGLAAKTSHPEVLLQAILDWTGGQPFLTQKLCKLAQVTDSEPMAGQESQWVEQLVQTKVIDNWETQDIPPHLKTIRDRLLLSGEQRTGRLLGLYQQILQQGEIAADDSSEQVELRLTGLVVKRNGKLRVYNRIYEQVFNRDWLERSLAELRPYGGAIAAWLVAGCQDESRLLRGQALQDARTWAEGKSLGDDDRRFLDASQELEKRDVQARLATEQEANQILTAATRKANRRNLFSLVGAVAALVVAGVTIPTSIKAGADRDTALREVTEARQDKEQLETDKTKLVADKDRLAADKTQLVADKVKLDNNLQATLTQAATAETEARDAERKYQQARAKEQSARQQYQEAQQQVQQAKIQLEQVTQGKTQAEQAELAAQNQVKIAQAQLATTQSNLDQAKAGLNQAQDSQATILQVNSLEKDGLAALNRAKFEQLRGLVDAMQVGERAHNLFQTKGQTGFAASPIYALQTTLDQVENRALQPWQHQTLLAHSSIVKTAQFSPDGKRIVTALLYDKTARVWDAQSGQEVAKLAGHKGSVNAAQFSPDGKRIVTVSEDDTARVWDAESSQEVAKLAGHEDSVYAAQFSPDGKRIVTASRDWTARVWDAESGQEVAILMGHEEGVIEAQFSPDGKRIVTASEDDTARVWDAQSGQEVAILTGHESNVNAAQFSPDGKRIVTASGDSTARVWDAQSGQEVAKLAGHEAYVNAAQFSPDGKRILTASGDKTARVWPVENLDGLLARGCAWLHNYLITTPQTLQTLPTCQTPERLRAAALNLVADSEELARSGNIEAAIQGLKTAQKWDPRRTFDPVTRAQELAKENQSKRSP
;
A
#
# COMPACT_ATOMS: atom_id res chain seq x y z
N MET A 1 9.86 -61.68 43.13
CA MET A 1 9.85 -62.03 41.70
C MET A 1 9.90 -60.72 40.94
N ASN A 2 10.59 -60.65 39.79
CA ASN A 2 11.19 -59.39 39.36
C ASN A 2 10.17 -58.32 38.94
N ASP A 3 10.17 -57.21 39.66
CA ASP A 3 9.68 -55.94 39.15
C ASP A 3 10.58 -55.47 37.98
N THR A 4 10.01 -55.41 36.79
CA THR A 4 10.51 -54.52 35.73
C THR A 4 9.54 -53.35 35.63
N PRO A 5 9.96 -52.10 35.91
CA PRO A 5 9.07 -50.96 35.77
C PRO A 5 8.65 -50.84 34.31
N SER A 6 7.34 -50.84 34.06
CA SER A 6 6.78 -50.61 32.73
C SER A 6 7.08 -49.17 32.31
N VAL A 7 8.07 -48.99 31.42
CA VAL A 7 8.39 -47.69 30.84
C VAL A 7 7.13 -47.14 30.16
N PRO A 8 6.65 -45.93 30.52
CA PRO A 8 5.45 -45.37 29.91
C PRO A 8 5.59 -45.26 28.39
N TYR A 9 4.54 -45.69 27.67
CA TYR A 9 4.47 -45.51 26.22
C TYR A 9 4.14 -44.04 25.91
N ASP A 10 5.16 -43.18 25.82
CA ASP A 10 4.98 -41.74 25.63
C ASP A 10 4.64 -41.40 24.18
N TYR A 11 3.38 -41.04 23.92
CA TYR A 11 2.94 -40.51 22.64
C TYR A 11 3.55 -39.12 22.40
N GLN A 12 4.30 -38.96 21.31
CA GLN A 12 5.10 -37.76 21.10
C GLN A 12 4.27 -36.66 20.39
N SER A 13 3.52 -35.91 21.20
CA SER A 13 2.60 -34.84 20.81
C SER A 13 3.27 -33.48 20.55
N GLU A 14 4.60 -33.42 20.51
CA GLU A 14 5.39 -32.19 20.37
C GLU A 14 6.25 -32.23 19.11
N GLY A 15 6.47 -31.06 18.50
CA GLY A 15 7.12 -30.96 17.18
C GLY A 15 8.60 -31.32 17.21
N GLY A 16 8.99 -32.39 16.50
CA GLY A 16 10.38 -32.80 16.37
C GLY A 16 10.59 -33.98 15.43
N ALA A 17 11.86 -34.39 15.28
CA ALA A 17 12.22 -35.65 14.64
C ALA A 17 12.20 -36.77 15.67
N LEU A 18 11.47 -37.85 15.38
CA LEU A 18 11.40 -39.04 16.23
C LEU A 18 12.72 -39.82 16.16
N LEU A 19 13.16 -40.41 17.28
CA LEU A 19 14.33 -41.29 17.30
C LEU A 19 14.11 -42.52 16.40
N ILE A 20 15.21 -43.15 16.00
CA ILE A 20 15.26 -44.22 14.98
C ILE A 20 14.51 -45.48 15.45
N ASP A 21 14.54 -45.72 16.76
CA ASP A 21 13.87 -46.85 17.42
C ASP A 21 12.66 -46.41 18.26
N ALA A 22 12.18 -45.17 18.08
CA ALA A 22 11.00 -44.66 18.76
C ALA A 22 9.77 -45.54 18.43
N PRO A 23 9.10 -46.15 19.42
CA PRO A 23 8.00 -47.09 19.19
C PRO A 23 6.75 -46.40 18.63
N THR A 24 6.61 -45.09 18.87
CA THR A 24 5.57 -44.21 18.32
C THR A 24 5.73 -43.89 16.83
N TYR A 25 6.81 -44.34 16.17
CA TYR A 25 6.97 -44.14 14.73
C TYR A 25 6.13 -45.12 13.92
N VAL A 26 5.03 -44.63 13.38
CA VAL A 26 4.27 -45.32 12.34
C VAL A 26 5.02 -45.21 11.01
N LYS A 27 5.54 -46.35 10.52
CA LYS A 27 6.07 -46.49 9.16
C LYS A 27 4.92 -46.42 8.17
N ARG A 28 5.04 -45.56 7.15
CA ARG A 28 4.01 -45.41 6.10
C ARG A 28 4.49 -45.98 4.77
N LYS A 29 3.57 -46.16 3.82
CA LYS A 29 3.88 -46.43 2.40
C LYS A 29 4.91 -45.44 1.82
N ALA A 30 4.85 -44.17 2.23
CA ALA A 30 5.79 -43.13 1.84
C ALA A 30 7.25 -43.39 2.26
N ASP A 31 7.49 -44.16 3.33
CA ASP A 31 8.84 -44.52 3.80
C ASP A 31 9.58 -45.40 2.78
N ASP A 32 8.90 -46.42 2.25
CA ASP A 32 9.49 -47.29 1.23
C ASP A 32 9.49 -46.61 -0.15
N GLU A 33 8.46 -45.85 -0.50
CA GLU A 33 8.43 -45.14 -1.80
C GLU A 33 9.55 -44.11 -1.96
N LEU A 34 9.83 -43.32 -0.92
CA LEU A 34 10.94 -42.39 -0.92
C LEU A 34 12.28 -43.14 -0.98
N TYR A 35 12.46 -44.16 -0.15
CA TYR A 35 13.72 -44.89 -0.06
C TYR A 35 14.05 -45.63 -1.37
N GLU A 36 13.12 -46.42 -1.93
CA GLU A 36 13.38 -47.16 -3.18
C GLU A 36 13.54 -46.19 -4.36
N GLY A 37 12.84 -45.04 -4.36
CA GLY A 37 13.04 -43.97 -5.33
C GLY A 37 14.46 -43.40 -5.30
N LEU A 38 14.93 -42.97 -4.12
CA LEU A 38 16.28 -42.43 -3.94
C LEU A 38 17.38 -43.47 -4.19
N LYS A 39 17.14 -44.74 -3.82
CA LYS A 39 18.04 -45.87 -4.08
C LYS A 39 18.16 -46.18 -5.58
N ALA A 40 17.07 -46.01 -6.34
CA ALA A 40 17.08 -46.07 -7.80
C ALA A 40 17.61 -44.78 -8.47
N GLY A 41 18.14 -43.82 -7.68
CA GLY A 41 18.64 -42.55 -8.19
C GLY A 41 17.56 -41.63 -8.77
N GLN A 42 16.29 -41.81 -8.39
CA GLN A 42 15.22 -40.88 -8.75
C GLN A 42 15.32 -39.66 -7.84
N PHE A 43 15.28 -38.45 -8.42
CA PHE A 43 15.04 -37.25 -7.61
C PHE A 43 13.65 -37.41 -6.96
N CYS A 44 13.50 -37.02 -5.70
CA CYS A 44 12.23 -37.13 -4.98
C CYS A 44 11.88 -35.84 -4.25
N TYR A 45 10.60 -35.53 -4.12
CA TYR A 45 10.16 -34.33 -3.40
C TYR A 45 8.92 -34.58 -2.52
N VAL A 46 8.98 -34.12 -1.28
CA VAL A 46 8.02 -34.38 -0.19
C VAL A 46 7.27 -33.09 0.17
N LEU A 47 6.77 -32.42 -0.88
CA LEU A 47 6.19 -31.07 -0.85
C LEU A 47 4.70 -31.12 -0.46
N ASN A 48 4.47 -31.30 0.84
CA ASN A 48 3.16 -31.47 1.45
C ASN A 48 2.86 -30.32 2.44
N ALA A 49 1.63 -30.22 2.95
CA ALA A 49 1.28 -29.31 4.06
C ALA A 49 2.21 -29.48 5.29
N ARG A 50 2.20 -28.51 6.24
CA ARG A 50 2.98 -28.64 7.49
C ARG A 50 2.38 -29.78 8.34
N GLN A 51 3.07 -30.90 8.39
CA GLN A 51 2.65 -32.14 9.05
C GLN A 51 3.85 -32.78 9.76
N MET A 52 3.61 -33.43 10.90
CA MET A 52 4.65 -34.19 11.62
C MET A 52 5.17 -35.38 10.79
N GLY A 53 6.42 -35.75 11.07
CA GLY A 53 7.03 -36.95 10.49
C GLY A 53 7.75 -36.75 9.16
N LYS A 54 7.84 -35.52 8.61
CA LYS A 54 8.74 -35.19 7.47
C LYS A 54 10.21 -35.39 7.84
N SER A 55 10.68 -34.68 8.87
CA SER A 55 12.07 -34.72 9.33
C SER A 55 12.46 -36.12 9.84
N SER A 56 11.52 -36.84 10.46
CA SER A 56 11.71 -38.23 10.89
C SER A 56 11.87 -39.20 9.69
N LEU A 57 11.05 -39.03 8.64
CA LEU A 57 11.17 -39.77 7.38
C LEU A 57 12.53 -39.49 6.69
N LYS A 58 12.94 -38.21 6.64
CA LYS A 58 14.26 -37.78 6.14
C LYS A 58 15.39 -38.51 6.87
N VAL A 59 15.40 -38.48 8.20
CA VAL A 59 16.44 -39.11 9.04
C VAL A 59 16.51 -40.63 8.85
N ARG A 60 15.37 -41.33 8.91
CA ARG A 60 15.34 -42.80 8.74
C ARG A 60 15.77 -43.23 7.34
N THR A 61 15.31 -42.52 6.30
CA THR A 61 15.70 -42.81 4.91
C THR A 61 17.19 -42.57 4.67
N LEU A 62 17.72 -41.45 5.14
CA LEU A 62 19.14 -41.10 5.07
C LEU A 62 20.02 -42.17 5.75
N GLN A 63 19.59 -42.73 6.88
CA GLN A 63 20.32 -43.82 7.54
C GLN A 63 20.22 -45.15 6.80
N ARG A 64 19.04 -45.53 6.30
CA ARG A 64 18.85 -46.76 5.51
C ARG A 64 19.72 -46.77 4.24
N LEU A 65 19.83 -45.62 3.56
CA LEU A 65 20.72 -45.44 2.41
C LEU A 65 22.22 -45.50 2.80
N ARG A 66 22.63 -44.81 3.88
CA ARG A 66 24.01 -44.89 4.38
C ARG A 66 24.42 -46.31 4.80
N GLY A 67 23.49 -47.11 5.34
CA GLY A 67 23.69 -48.52 5.68
C GLY A 67 24.02 -49.41 4.47
N GLU A 68 23.64 -48.98 3.26
CA GLU A 68 23.96 -49.66 1.99
C GLU A 68 25.14 -48.99 1.24
N GLY A 69 25.88 -48.10 1.91
CA GLY A 69 27.08 -47.45 1.34
C GLY A 69 26.80 -46.24 0.43
N ILE A 70 25.56 -45.74 0.40
CA ILE A 70 25.21 -44.52 -0.35
C ILE A 70 25.64 -43.29 0.45
N ALA A 71 26.33 -42.35 -0.20
CA ALA A 71 26.88 -41.15 0.41
C ALA A 71 25.77 -40.09 0.56
N CYS A 72 25.25 -39.90 1.78
CA CYS A 72 24.15 -38.96 2.02
C CYS A 72 24.59 -37.66 2.70
N ALA A 73 24.20 -36.51 2.12
CA ALA A 73 24.33 -35.18 2.71
C ALA A 73 22.97 -34.66 3.20
N ALA A 74 22.97 -33.80 4.23
CA ALA A 74 21.77 -33.12 4.70
C ALA A 74 22.00 -31.61 4.79
N VAL A 75 21.16 -30.85 4.10
CA VAL A 75 21.15 -29.39 4.07
C VAL A 75 19.84 -28.93 4.74
N ASP A 76 19.98 -28.49 5.99
CA ASP A 76 18.92 -27.80 6.70
C ASP A 76 19.04 -26.30 6.39
N LEU A 77 18.01 -25.73 5.73
CA LEU A 77 17.97 -24.33 5.32
C LEU A 77 17.59 -23.39 6.48
N GLN A 78 16.88 -23.87 7.51
CA GLN A 78 16.52 -23.06 8.67
C GLN A 78 17.79 -22.59 9.41
N GLY A 79 18.77 -23.47 9.55
CA GLY A 79 20.07 -23.13 10.12
C GLY A 79 20.96 -22.21 9.26
N ILE A 80 20.57 -21.85 8.04
CA ILE A 80 21.26 -20.82 7.22
C ILE A 80 20.72 -19.42 7.56
N GLY A 81 19.41 -19.34 7.84
CA GLY A 81 18.71 -18.08 8.08
C GLY A 81 18.23 -17.42 6.80
N THR A 82 17.01 -16.85 6.85
CA THR A 82 16.39 -16.13 5.72
C THR A 82 16.92 -14.71 5.53
N SER A 83 17.74 -14.21 6.45
CA SER A 83 18.41 -12.90 6.39
C SER A 83 19.87 -13.00 5.93
N ALA A 84 20.34 -14.17 5.48
CA ALA A 84 21.66 -14.34 4.91
C ALA A 84 21.77 -13.64 3.54
N THR A 85 22.92 -13.07 3.20
CA THR A 85 23.18 -12.63 1.82
C THR A 85 23.24 -13.83 0.87
N GLU A 86 23.07 -13.62 -0.44
CA GLU A 86 23.19 -14.69 -1.43
C GLU A 86 24.53 -15.45 -1.31
N GLU A 87 25.63 -14.71 -1.12
CA GLU A 87 26.95 -15.29 -0.87
C GLU A 87 26.95 -16.22 0.36
N GLN A 88 26.48 -15.70 1.50
CA GLN A 88 26.42 -16.44 2.77
C GLN A 88 25.50 -17.66 2.67
N TRP A 89 24.43 -17.56 1.88
CA TRP A 89 23.47 -18.65 1.68
C TRP A 89 24.08 -19.78 0.87
N TYR A 90 24.64 -19.51 -0.32
CA TYR A 90 25.28 -20.54 -1.15
C TYR A 90 26.51 -21.15 -0.46
N PHE A 91 27.35 -20.32 0.18
CA PHE A 91 28.45 -20.81 1.03
C PHE A 91 27.91 -21.70 2.17
N GLY A 92 26.80 -21.31 2.81
CA GLY A 92 26.14 -22.06 3.87
C GLY A 92 25.56 -23.41 3.43
N VAL A 93 25.10 -23.52 2.18
CA VAL A 93 24.67 -24.78 1.54
C VAL A 93 25.88 -25.67 1.23
N ILE A 94 26.88 -25.14 0.54
CA ILE A 94 28.08 -25.90 0.14
C ILE A 94 28.82 -26.42 1.38
N SER A 95 28.98 -25.58 2.41
CA SER A 95 29.59 -25.95 3.69
C SER A 95 28.85 -27.10 4.37
N ARG A 96 27.52 -27.14 4.33
CA ARG A 96 26.72 -28.28 4.84
C ARG A 96 26.96 -29.56 4.06
N ILE A 97 27.03 -29.50 2.74
CA ILE A 97 27.28 -30.67 1.88
C ILE A 97 28.71 -31.19 2.12
N ALA A 98 29.72 -30.33 2.02
CA ALA A 98 31.13 -30.66 2.22
C ALA A 98 31.42 -31.16 3.65
N ARG A 99 30.74 -30.63 4.67
CA ARG A 99 30.82 -31.15 6.04
C ARG A 99 30.15 -32.51 6.20
N SER A 100 28.95 -32.69 5.63
CA SER A 100 28.19 -33.95 5.71
C SER A 100 28.89 -35.13 5.04
N LEU A 101 29.68 -34.86 3.99
CA LEU A 101 30.41 -35.86 3.20
C LEU A 101 31.91 -35.92 3.51
N GLY A 102 32.39 -35.19 4.52
CA GLY A 102 33.79 -35.26 4.98
C GLY A 102 34.82 -34.53 4.09
N LEU A 103 34.38 -33.83 3.04
CA LEU A 103 35.26 -33.20 2.03
C LEU A 103 36.13 -32.05 2.57
N HIS A 104 35.78 -31.49 3.73
CA HIS A 104 36.58 -30.50 4.47
C HIS A 104 38.00 -30.97 4.85
N ARG A 105 38.32 -32.27 4.66
CA ARG A 105 39.67 -32.83 4.82
C ARG A 105 40.49 -32.86 3.52
N GLN A 106 39.83 -32.65 2.39
CA GLN A 106 40.42 -32.74 1.05
C GLN A 106 40.71 -31.37 0.45
N PHE A 107 39.88 -30.36 0.76
CA PHE A 107 40.08 -28.97 0.34
C PHE A 107 39.66 -27.98 1.44
N ASN A 108 40.22 -26.76 1.41
CA ASN A 108 39.78 -25.66 2.26
C ASN A 108 38.70 -24.84 1.54
N LEU A 109 37.46 -24.89 2.05
CA LEU A 109 36.33 -24.21 1.44
C LEU A 109 36.47 -22.69 1.41
N ASN A 110 37.10 -22.07 2.41
CA ASN A 110 37.29 -20.61 2.42
C ASN A 110 38.22 -20.18 1.28
N THR A 111 39.35 -20.89 1.12
CA THR A 111 40.33 -20.64 0.07
C THR A 111 39.71 -20.81 -1.31
N TRP A 112 39.10 -21.97 -1.56
CA TRP A 112 38.45 -22.28 -2.85
C TRP A 112 37.32 -21.30 -3.19
N TRP A 113 36.55 -20.83 -2.20
CA TRP A 113 35.50 -19.81 -2.40
C TRP A 113 36.08 -18.46 -2.84
N THR A 114 37.20 -18.04 -2.24
CA THR A 114 37.89 -16.79 -2.59
C THR A 114 38.63 -16.84 -3.93
N GLU A 115 39.01 -18.03 -4.41
CA GLU A 115 39.71 -18.23 -5.68
C GLU A 115 38.79 -18.16 -6.92
N GLN A 116 37.47 -18.09 -6.72
CA GLN A 116 36.45 -18.08 -7.79
C GLN A 116 35.69 -16.73 -7.97
N PRO A 117 36.33 -15.55 -7.92
CA PRO A 117 35.63 -14.26 -7.92
C PRO A 117 34.91 -13.92 -9.24
N ARG A 118 35.17 -14.67 -10.32
CA ARG A 118 34.53 -14.48 -11.64
C ARG A 118 33.24 -15.27 -11.82
N LEU A 119 32.95 -16.22 -10.93
CA LEU A 119 31.73 -17.02 -10.96
C LEU A 119 30.67 -16.40 -10.04
N SER A 120 29.41 -16.37 -10.50
CA SER A 120 28.26 -16.07 -9.66
C SER A 120 28.06 -17.15 -8.60
N TYR A 121 27.28 -16.89 -7.54
CA TYR A 121 27.17 -17.82 -6.42
C TYR A 121 26.48 -19.15 -6.81
N VAL A 122 25.51 -19.10 -7.73
CA VAL A 122 24.95 -20.31 -8.37
C VAL A 122 25.99 -21.05 -9.23
N GLN A 123 26.84 -20.35 -9.99
CA GLN A 123 27.92 -20.99 -10.75
C GLN A 123 28.97 -21.63 -9.83
N ARG A 124 29.30 -21.01 -8.69
CA ARG A 124 30.14 -21.65 -7.66
C ARG A 124 29.47 -22.89 -7.07
N PHE A 125 28.16 -22.89 -6.88
CA PHE A 125 27.45 -24.10 -6.44
C PHE A 125 27.58 -25.23 -7.47
N VAL A 126 27.39 -24.94 -8.77
CA VAL A 126 27.56 -25.91 -9.86
C VAL A 126 29.02 -26.39 -9.96
N GLU A 127 30.01 -25.48 -9.96
CA GLU A 127 31.45 -25.80 -9.96
C GLU A 127 31.86 -26.66 -8.76
N PHE A 128 31.25 -26.46 -7.58
CA PHE A 128 31.44 -27.35 -6.42
C PHE A 128 30.89 -28.77 -6.66
N LEU A 129 29.75 -28.90 -7.37
CA LEU A 129 29.21 -30.21 -7.73
C LEU A 129 30.13 -30.93 -8.73
N GLU A 130 30.59 -30.22 -9.77
CA GLU A 130 31.39 -30.76 -10.87
C GLU A 130 32.86 -31.03 -10.47
N SER A 131 33.58 -30.02 -10.02
CA SER A 131 35.05 -30.09 -9.85
C SER A 131 35.49 -30.62 -8.49
N LEU A 132 34.59 -30.71 -7.50
CA LEU A 132 34.92 -31.19 -6.14
C LEU A 132 34.06 -32.37 -5.70
N LEU A 133 32.74 -32.25 -5.65
CA LEU A 133 31.87 -33.28 -5.08
C LEU A 133 31.92 -34.59 -5.86
N LEU A 134 31.65 -34.56 -7.17
CA LEU A 134 31.59 -35.76 -8.00
C LEU A 134 32.93 -36.52 -8.06
N PRO A 135 34.10 -35.86 -8.23
CA PRO A 135 35.40 -36.53 -8.20
C PRO A 135 35.78 -37.08 -6.81
N SER A 136 35.42 -36.38 -5.73
CA SER A 136 35.85 -36.73 -4.37
C SER A 136 35.01 -37.84 -3.71
N VAL A 137 33.82 -38.13 -4.25
CA VAL A 137 32.88 -39.12 -3.71
C VAL A 137 32.49 -40.10 -4.82
N PRO A 138 33.14 -41.28 -4.94
CA PRO A 138 32.86 -42.24 -6.01
C PRO A 138 31.56 -43.03 -5.84
N GLN A 139 30.96 -43.02 -4.64
CA GLN A 139 29.68 -43.67 -4.36
C GLN A 139 28.50 -42.93 -5.05
N PRO A 140 27.30 -43.53 -5.12
CA PRO A 140 26.06 -42.77 -5.32
C PRO A 140 25.87 -41.73 -4.21
N ILE A 141 25.41 -40.54 -4.58
CA ILE A 141 25.31 -39.36 -3.71
C ILE A 141 23.84 -38.92 -3.60
N VAL A 142 23.31 -38.83 -2.38
CA VAL A 142 21.96 -38.31 -2.13
C VAL A 142 22.04 -37.06 -1.25
N ILE A 143 21.62 -35.92 -1.78
CA ILE A 143 21.58 -34.64 -1.06
C ILE A 143 20.13 -34.34 -0.65
N PHE A 144 19.88 -34.44 0.65
CA PHE A 144 18.61 -34.05 1.27
C PHE A 144 18.61 -32.54 1.55
N ILE A 145 17.62 -31.80 1.04
CA ILE A 145 17.41 -30.38 1.30
C ILE A 145 16.06 -30.23 2.02
N ASP A 146 16.06 -29.64 3.22
CA ASP A 146 14.88 -29.53 4.09
C ASP A 146 14.50 -28.07 4.40
N GLU A 147 13.23 -27.86 4.75
CA GLU A 147 12.56 -26.56 4.88
C GLU A 147 12.68 -25.69 3.60
N VAL A 148 12.45 -26.26 2.40
CA VAL A 148 12.51 -25.50 1.12
C VAL A 148 11.49 -24.37 1.01
N ASP A 149 10.45 -24.33 1.85
CA ASP A 149 9.56 -23.17 1.98
C ASP A 149 10.32 -21.89 2.43
N LEU A 150 11.49 -22.02 3.05
CA LEU A 150 12.37 -20.89 3.36
C LEU A 150 13.06 -20.29 2.12
N THR A 151 13.08 -20.98 0.97
CA THR A 151 13.56 -20.37 -0.28
C THR A 151 12.54 -19.43 -0.91
N LEU A 152 11.26 -19.49 -0.52
CA LEU A 152 10.18 -18.73 -1.15
C LEU A 152 10.30 -17.21 -0.94
N SER A 153 11.09 -16.78 0.05
CA SER A 153 11.45 -15.38 0.31
C SER A 153 12.78 -14.94 -0.33
N LEU A 154 13.52 -15.84 -0.99
CA LEU A 154 14.79 -15.52 -1.64
C LEU A 154 14.58 -15.03 -3.07
N SER A 155 15.19 -13.91 -3.44
CA SER A 155 15.12 -13.32 -4.78
C SER A 155 15.78 -14.20 -5.86
N PHE A 156 16.79 -14.99 -5.48
CA PHE A 156 17.62 -15.83 -6.36
C PHE A 156 17.20 -17.32 -6.37
N ARG A 157 16.00 -17.67 -5.87
CA ARG A 157 15.53 -19.07 -5.79
C ARG A 157 15.47 -19.76 -7.16
N ASP A 158 15.11 -19.02 -8.21
CA ASP A 158 14.97 -19.54 -9.58
C ASP A 158 16.31 -20.06 -10.11
N ASP A 159 17.43 -19.40 -9.76
CA ASP A 159 18.78 -19.84 -10.10
C ASP A 159 19.16 -21.13 -9.36
N PHE A 160 18.84 -21.23 -8.06
CA PHE A 160 19.12 -22.42 -7.26
C PHE A 160 18.37 -23.65 -7.80
N PHE A 161 17.05 -23.54 -8.04
CA PHE A 161 16.28 -24.63 -8.64
C PHE A 161 16.62 -24.83 -10.13
N GLY A 162 17.13 -23.81 -10.82
CA GLY A 162 17.75 -23.90 -12.13
C GLY A 162 18.96 -24.83 -12.13
N ALA A 163 19.92 -24.63 -11.22
CA ALA A 163 21.10 -25.49 -11.06
C ALA A 163 20.75 -26.94 -10.70
N LEU A 164 19.71 -27.16 -9.86
CA LEU A 164 19.19 -28.50 -9.57
C LEU A 164 18.56 -29.17 -10.81
N ARG A 165 17.90 -28.40 -11.69
CA ARG A 165 17.37 -28.88 -12.97
C ARG A 165 18.47 -29.16 -13.98
N GLU A 166 19.49 -28.32 -14.08
CA GLU A 166 20.66 -28.56 -14.93
C GLU A 166 21.35 -29.87 -14.51
N SER A 167 21.58 -30.04 -13.20
CA SER A 167 22.11 -31.26 -12.61
C SER A 167 21.27 -32.51 -12.88
N TYR A 168 19.95 -32.37 -13.05
CA TYR A 168 19.06 -33.46 -13.47
C TYR A 168 19.18 -33.76 -14.97
N ASN A 169 19.24 -32.71 -15.80
CA ASN A 169 19.29 -32.84 -17.26
C ASN A 169 20.61 -33.45 -17.74
N ARG A 170 21.75 -33.01 -17.18
CA ARG A 170 23.09 -33.53 -17.51
C ARG A 170 23.22 -35.05 -17.34
N ARG A 171 22.39 -35.69 -16.51
CA ARG A 171 22.31 -37.15 -16.33
C ARG A 171 22.03 -37.92 -17.63
N ALA A 172 21.47 -37.27 -18.65
CA ALA A 172 21.29 -37.86 -19.97
C ALA A 172 22.64 -38.27 -20.57
N ASP A 173 23.59 -37.34 -20.63
CA ASP A 173 24.82 -37.46 -21.42
C ASP A 173 26.07 -37.65 -20.54
N GLU A 174 26.07 -37.11 -19.31
CA GLU A 174 27.17 -37.22 -18.34
C GLU A 174 26.93 -38.37 -17.35
N LEU A 175 27.83 -39.36 -17.35
CA LEU A 175 27.73 -40.53 -16.47
C LEU A 175 27.89 -40.19 -14.98
N GLU A 176 28.74 -39.21 -14.65
CA GLU A 176 29.00 -38.83 -13.25
C GLU A 176 27.75 -38.24 -12.58
N TYR A 177 27.03 -37.36 -13.27
CA TYR A 177 25.76 -36.82 -12.79
C TYR A 177 24.69 -37.89 -12.52
N ARG A 178 24.75 -39.06 -13.16
CA ARG A 178 23.83 -40.16 -12.85
C ARG A 178 23.95 -40.64 -11.39
N ARG A 179 25.11 -40.44 -10.76
CA ARG A 179 25.39 -40.75 -9.35
C ARG A 179 24.83 -39.71 -8.39
N LEU A 180 24.52 -38.49 -8.83
CA LEU A 180 23.97 -37.42 -8.00
C LEU A 180 22.43 -37.44 -7.99
N THR A 181 21.83 -37.37 -6.79
CA THR A 181 20.38 -37.36 -6.59
C THR A 181 20.00 -36.36 -5.50
N PHE A 182 18.94 -35.57 -5.74
CA PHE A 182 18.41 -34.61 -4.76
C PHE A 182 17.07 -35.07 -4.17
N ALA A 183 16.86 -34.78 -2.89
CA ALA A 183 15.65 -35.10 -2.14
C ALA A 183 15.12 -33.83 -1.44
N LEU A 184 13.99 -33.27 -1.89
CA LEU A 184 13.47 -31.99 -1.39
C LEU A 184 12.35 -32.16 -0.36
N PHE A 185 12.40 -31.40 0.74
CA PHE A 185 11.41 -31.44 1.83
C PHE A 185 11.02 -30.00 2.22
N GLY A 186 9.72 -29.74 2.40
CA GLY A 186 9.20 -28.42 2.78
C GLY A 186 7.69 -28.29 2.57
N VAL A 187 7.15 -27.08 2.76
CA VAL A 187 5.73 -26.71 2.68
C VAL A 187 5.48 -25.78 1.48
N ALA A 188 5.73 -26.31 0.29
CA ALA A 188 5.58 -25.61 -0.99
C ALA A 188 4.89 -26.54 -2.02
N THR A 189 4.79 -26.11 -3.28
CA THR A 189 4.53 -26.98 -4.43
C THR A 189 5.58 -26.77 -5.53
N PRO A 190 5.69 -27.69 -6.52
CA PRO A 190 6.52 -27.51 -7.73
C PRO A 190 6.42 -26.15 -8.43
N SER A 191 5.27 -25.48 -8.34
CA SER A 191 5.05 -24.15 -8.93
C SER A 191 5.57 -23.01 -8.06
N ASP A 192 5.59 -23.16 -6.74
CA ASP A 192 6.06 -22.11 -5.82
C ASP A 192 7.59 -22.00 -5.79
N LEU A 193 8.29 -23.08 -6.16
CA LEU A 193 9.76 -23.10 -6.22
C LEU A 193 10.34 -22.24 -7.36
N ILE A 194 9.53 -21.79 -8.32
CA ILE A 194 9.95 -20.93 -9.44
C ILE A 194 9.09 -19.66 -9.45
N GLN A 195 9.71 -18.50 -9.23
CA GLN A 195 9.05 -17.20 -9.19
C GLN A 195 8.64 -16.70 -10.57
N ASN A 196 9.51 -16.88 -11.58
CA ASN A 196 9.23 -16.46 -12.94
C ASN A 196 8.29 -17.45 -13.63
N LYS A 197 6.99 -17.09 -13.71
CA LYS A 197 5.93 -17.91 -14.34
C LYS A 197 6.10 -18.15 -15.85
N GLN A 198 7.10 -17.56 -16.51
CA GLN A 198 7.49 -17.90 -17.88
C GLN A 198 8.46 -19.09 -17.96
N ILE A 199 9.10 -19.46 -16.84
CA ILE A 199 9.97 -20.63 -16.71
C ILE A 199 9.13 -21.84 -16.29
N THR A 200 9.49 -23.03 -16.77
CA THR A 200 8.83 -24.30 -16.39
C THR A 200 8.87 -24.49 -14.86
N PRO A 201 7.74 -24.83 -14.20
CA PRO A 201 7.69 -25.22 -12.78
C PRO A 201 8.66 -26.36 -12.44
N PHE A 202 9.09 -26.48 -11.17
CA PHE A 202 10.06 -27.50 -10.73
C PHE A 202 9.40 -28.89 -10.58
N ASN A 203 9.06 -29.48 -11.73
CA ASN A 203 8.32 -30.73 -11.88
C ASN A 203 9.24 -31.96 -12.14
N ILE A 204 10.50 -31.89 -11.74
CA ILE A 204 11.49 -32.96 -11.98
C ILE A 204 11.57 -33.92 -10.79
N GLY A 205 11.67 -35.22 -11.09
CA GLY A 205 11.64 -36.28 -10.08
C GLY A 205 10.24 -36.74 -9.70
N ARG A 206 10.16 -37.53 -8.63
CA ARG A 206 8.95 -38.21 -8.16
C ARG A 206 8.33 -37.49 -6.96
N PRO A 207 7.03 -37.14 -6.99
CA PRO A 207 6.31 -36.71 -5.79
C PRO A 207 6.18 -37.87 -4.80
N ILE A 208 6.37 -37.58 -3.52
CA ILE A 208 6.07 -38.51 -2.42
C ILE A 208 4.99 -37.86 -1.53
N ASP A 209 3.77 -38.37 -1.64
CA ASP A 209 2.61 -37.87 -0.90
C ASP A 209 2.63 -38.36 0.55
N LEU A 210 2.50 -37.45 1.51
CA LEU A 210 2.35 -37.78 2.92
C LEU A 210 0.85 -37.85 3.28
N THR A 211 0.30 -39.05 3.13
CA THR A 211 -1.04 -39.37 3.63
C THR A 211 -1.06 -39.54 5.15
N GLY A 212 -2.25 -39.40 5.73
CA GLY A 212 -2.50 -39.85 7.10
C GLY A 212 -2.33 -41.36 7.25
N PHE A 213 -2.08 -41.81 8.48
CA PHE A 213 -1.90 -43.22 8.82
C PHE A 213 -3.10 -44.05 8.40
N GLN A 214 -2.86 -45.14 7.69
CA GLN A 214 -3.87 -46.17 7.43
C GLN A 214 -3.98 -47.13 8.62
N TRP A 215 -5.10 -47.86 8.71
CA TRP A 215 -5.34 -48.86 9.78
C TRP A 215 -4.16 -49.84 9.96
N SER A 216 -3.62 -50.36 8.87
CA SER A 216 -2.49 -51.29 8.86
C SER A 216 -1.13 -50.64 9.23
N GLU A 217 -1.02 -49.32 9.13
CA GLU A 217 0.19 -48.57 9.50
C GLU A 217 0.14 -48.17 10.99
N ALA A 218 -1.04 -47.77 11.48
CA ALA A 218 -1.23 -47.21 12.81
C ALA A 218 -1.08 -48.21 13.97
N GLN A 219 -1.06 -49.52 13.70
CA GLN A 219 -1.09 -50.61 14.69
C GLN A 219 -0.08 -50.48 15.86
N PRO A 220 1.17 -49.99 15.70
CA PRO A 220 2.09 -49.78 16.83
C PRO A 220 1.51 -48.85 17.91
N LEU A 221 0.67 -47.89 17.53
CA LEU A 221 0.04 -46.94 18.45
C LEU A 221 -0.97 -47.61 19.41
N MET A 222 -1.40 -48.86 19.18
CA MET A 222 -2.26 -49.58 20.12
C MET A 222 -1.55 -49.91 21.44
N LEU A 223 -0.21 -50.01 21.45
CA LEU A 223 0.55 -50.48 22.61
C LEU A 223 0.36 -49.59 23.85
N GLY A 224 0.27 -48.28 23.68
CA GLY A 224 -0.01 -47.34 24.79
C GLY A 224 -1.49 -47.19 25.16
N LEU A 225 -2.41 -47.78 24.37
CA LEU A 225 -3.85 -47.83 24.64
C LEU A 225 -4.30 -49.13 25.33
N ALA A 226 -3.48 -50.19 25.28
CA ALA A 226 -3.80 -51.50 25.86
C ALA A 226 -4.05 -51.51 27.38
N ALA A 227 -3.69 -50.43 28.08
CA ALA A 227 -3.99 -50.23 29.50
C ALA A 227 -5.38 -49.58 29.77
N LYS A 228 -6.11 -49.16 28.74
CA LYS A 228 -7.38 -48.39 28.85
C LYS A 228 -8.64 -49.13 28.41
N THR A 229 -8.52 -50.25 27.71
CA THR A 229 -9.65 -51.12 27.33
C THR A 229 -9.14 -52.51 26.98
N SER A 230 -10.01 -53.52 27.06
CA SER A 230 -9.77 -54.85 26.48
C SER A 230 -9.81 -54.87 24.95
N HIS A 231 -10.28 -53.78 24.31
CA HIS A 231 -10.44 -53.63 22.86
C HIS A 231 -9.67 -52.40 22.31
N PRO A 232 -8.33 -52.32 22.47
CA PRO A 232 -7.54 -51.18 22.00
C PRO A 232 -7.60 -51.01 20.47
N GLU A 233 -7.95 -52.06 19.72
CA GLU A 233 -8.21 -52.04 18.29
C GLU A 233 -9.42 -51.18 17.92
N VAL A 234 -10.54 -51.31 18.67
CA VAL A 234 -11.75 -50.50 18.46
C VAL A 234 -11.49 -49.05 18.84
N LEU A 235 -10.75 -48.83 19.94
CA LEU A 235 -10.38 -47.51 20.41
C LEU A 235 -9.47 -46.76 19.41
N LEU A 236 -8.47 -47.44 18.84
CA LEU A 236 -7.61 -46.83 17.82
C LEU A 236 -8.38 -46.57 16.52
N GLN A 237 -9.28 -47.45 16.09
CA GLN A 237 -10.10 -47.22 14.90
C GLN A 237 -10.98 -45.97 15.07
N ALA A 238 -11.67 -45.83 16.21
CA ALA A 238 -12.47 -44.64 16.50
C ALA A 238 -11.64 -43.34 16.55
N ILE A 239 -10.40 -43.41 17.06
CA ILE A 239 -9.45 -42.28 16.99
C ILE A 239 -9.09 -41.94 15.54
N LEU A 240 -8.77 -42.93 14.69
CA LEU A 240 -8.43 -42.73 13.29
C LEU A 240 -9.60 -42.17 12.46
N ASP A 241 -10.83 -42.57 12.76
CA ASP A 241 -12.05 -42.06 12.11
C ASP A 241 -12.23 -40.55 12.39
N TRP A 242 -11.97 -40.13 13.63
CA TRP A 242 -12.01 -38.71 14.02
C TRP A 242 -10.86 -37.88 13.42
N THR A 243 -9.64 -38.42 13.38
CA THR A 243 -8.44 -37.68 12.91
C THR A 243 -8.19 -37.81 11.41
N GLY A 244 -8.91 -38.69 10.71
CA GLY A 244 -8.67 -39.02 9.30
C GLY A 244 -7.27 -39.60 9.05
N GLY A 245 -6.65 -40.17 10.09
CA GLY A 245 -5.26 -40.62 10.12
C GLY A 245 -4.21 -39.50 10.27
N GLN A 246 -4.59 -38.25 10.52
CA GLN A 246 -3.65 -37.12 10.59
C GLN A 246 -2.61 -37.38 11.72
N PRO A 247 -1.28 -37.37 11.45
CA PRO A 247 -0.28 -37.91 12.40
C PRO A 247 -0.24 -37.25 13.78
N PHE A 248 -0.28 -35.91 13.83
CA PHE A 248 -0.23 -35.14 15.08
C PHE A 248 -1.50 -35.37 15.91
N LEU A 249 -2.68 -35.24 15.29
CA LEU A 249 -3.96 -35.42 15.96
C LEU A 249 -4.14 -36.87 16.44
N THR A 250 -3.66 -37.85 15.66
CA THR A 250 -3.74 -39.26 16.07
C THR A 250 -2.91 -39.52 17.32
N GLN A 251 -1.67 -39.03 17.39
CA GLN A 251 -0.87 -39.15 18.62
C GLN A 251 -1.38 -38.27 19.76
N LYS A 252 -1.90 -37.06 19.50
CA LYS A 252 -2.52 -36.19 20.51
C LYS A 252 -3.77 -36.83 21.12
N LEU A 253 -4.65 -37.45 20.33
CA LEU A 253 -5.79 -38.21 20.85
C LEU A 253 -5.37 -39.47 21.58
N CYS A 254 -4.38 -40.23 21.10
CA CYS A 254 -3.89 -41.39 21.85
C CYS A 254 -3.27 -40.97 23.20
N LYS A 255 -2.54 -39.85 23.25
CA LYS A 255 -2.02 -39.28 24.50
C LYS A 255 -3.14 -38.86 25.44
N LEU A 256 -4.13 -38.11 24.94
CA LEU A 256 -5.30 -37.69 25.70
C LEU A 256 -6.08 -38.89 26.25
N ALA A 257 -6.28 -39.95 25.44
CA ALA A 257 -6.94 -41.17 25.88
C ALA A 257 -6.15 -41.92 26.97
N GLN A 258 -4.82 -41.95 26.86
CA GLN A 258 -3.93 -42.56 27.84
C GLN A 258 -3.93 -41.80 29.19
N VAL A 259 -3.92 -40.46 29.18
CA VAL A 259 -3.83 -39.63 30.41
C VAL A 259 -5.18 -39.22 31.01
N THR A 260 -6.31 -39.50 30.36
CA THR A 260 -7.64 -39.19 30.90
C THR A 260 -8.04 -40.22 31.95
N ASP A 261 -8.52 -39.80 33.11
CA ASP A 261 -8.84 -40.69 34.24
C ASP A 261 -10.04 -41.63 33.99
N SER A 262 -10.96 -41.26 33.09
CA SER A 262 -12.07 -42.13 32.70
C SER A 262 -11.62 -43.26 31.77
N GLU A 263 -12.42 -44.32 31.74
CA GLU A 263 -12.22 -45.49 30.88
C GLU A 263 -13.50 -45.76 30.07
N PRO A 264 -13.40 -46.21 28.81
CA PRO A 264 -14.56 -46.62 28.03
C PRO A 264 -15.21 -47.87 28.64
N MET A 265 -16.55 -47.89 28.71
CA MET A 265 -17.27 -49.13 28.92
C MET A 265 -17.13 -50.02 27.67
N ALA A 266 -16.96 -51.33 27.87
CA ALA A 266 -16.70 -52.28 26.79
C ALA A 266 -17.83 -52.27 25.74
N GLY A 267 -17.48 -52.04 24.47
CA GLY A 267 -18.42 -51.86 23.37
C GLY A 267 -18.96 -50.44 23.21
N GLN A 268 -18.47 -49.47 23.98
CA GLN A 268 -18.78 -48.04 23.88
C GLN A 268 -17.54 -47.17 23.59
N GLU A 269 -16.41 -47.77 23.22
CA GLU A 269 -15.14 -47.09 22.93
C GLU A 269 -15.33 -45.90 21.96
N SER A 270 -16.09 -46.07 20.88
CA SER A 270 -16.33 -45.01 19.89
C SER A 270 -17.14 -43.83 20.45
N GLN A 271 -18.09 -44.08 21.34
CA GLN A 271 -18.88 -43.04 22.01
C GLN A 271 -18.03 -42.30 23.06
N TRP A 272 -17.13 -43.02 23.75
CA TRP A 272 -16.18 -42.43 24.67
C TRP A 272 -15.14 -41.54 23.95
N VAL A 273 -14.64 -41.95 22.77
CA VAL A 273 -13.78 -41.11 21.93
C VAL A 273 -14.53 -39.87 21.43
N GLU A 274 -15.80 -39.99 21.03
CA GLU A 274 -16.63 -38.85 20.65
C GLU A 274 -16.79 -37.84 21.80
N GLN A 275 -17.05 -38.30 23.03
CA GLN A 275 -17.08 -37.44 24.23
C GLN A 275 -15.70 -36.83 24.57
N LEU A 276 -14.61 -37.59 24.42
CA LEU A 276 -13.25 -37.11 24.65
C LEU A 276 -12.87 -36.02 23.63
N VAL A 277 -13.16 -36.23 22.35
CA VAL A 277 -12.89 -35.26 21.28
C VAL A 277 -13.74 -34.01 21.46
N GLN A 278 -15.02 -34.14 21.81
CA GLN A 278 -15.88 -32.99 22.08
C GLN A 278 -15.30 -32.16 23.23
N THR A 279 -15.10 -32.77 24.41
CA THR A 279 -14.74 -32.05 25.64
C THR A 279 -13.27 -31.62 25.73
N LYS A 280 -12.34 -32.26 25.01
CA LYS A 280 -10.88 -31.98 25.06
C LYS A 280 -10.30 -31.39 23.77
N VAL A 281 -11.08 -31.25 22.71
CA VAL A 281 -10.59 -30.71 21.41
C VAL A 281 -11.55 -29.72 20.77
N ILE A 282 -12.87 -29.94 20.77
CA ILE A 282 -13.84 -29.09 20.06
C ILE A 282 -14.38 -27.96 20.96
N ASP A 283 -14.83 -28.30 22.17
CA ASP A 283 -15.37 -27.34 23.13
C ASP A 283 -14.29 -26.33 23.55
N ASN A 284 -14.51 -25.05 23.27
CA ASN A 284 -13.51 -23.99 23.51
C ASN A 284 -12.14 -24.30 22.88
N TRP A 285 -12.11 -24.89 21.67
CA TRP A 285 -10.87 -25.34 21.00
C TRP A 285 -9.73 -24.30 21.02
N GLU A 286 -10.04 -23.00 20.94
CA GLU A 286 -9.04 -21.92 20.99
C GLU A 286 -8.26 -21.84 22.31
N THR A 287 -8.79 -22.34 23.43
CA THR A 287 -8.01 -22.48 24.68
C THR A 287 -7.35 -23.85 24.81
N GLN A 288 -7.93 -24.90 24.21
CA GLN A 288 -7.44 -26.29 24.30
C GLN A 288 -6.41 -26.69 23.22
N ASP A 289 -6.19 -25.85 22.20
CA ASP A 289 -5.20 -26.06 21.14
C ASP A 289 -3.76 -25.81 21.63
N ILE A 290 -3.26 -26.75 22.44
CA ILE A 290 -1.91 -26.83 22.98
C ILE A 290 -1.29 -28.21 22.62
N PRO A 291 -0.06 -28.28 22.06
CA PRO A 291 0.59 -27.18 21.36
C PRO A 291 -0.27 -26.70 20.16
N PRO A 292 -0.06 -25.47 19.65
CA PRO A 292 -0.89 -24.91 18.60
C PRO A 292 -0.86 -25.72 17.30
N HIS A 293 -2.04 -25.99 16.75
CA HIS A 293 -2.23 -26.70 15.48
C HIS A 293 -3.49 -26.22 14.77
N LEU A 294 -4.64 -26.23 15.44
CA LEU A 294 -5.88 -25.66 14.92
C LEU A 294 -5.73 -24.14 14.72
N LYS A 295 -5.08 -23.44 15.66
CA LYS A 295 -4.74 -22.01 15.51
C LYS A 295 -3.87 -21.79 14.27
N THR A 296 -2.86 -22.64 14.05
CA THR A 296 -2.00 -22.54 12.86
C THR A 296 -2.78 -22.71 11.56
N ILE A 297 -3.85 -23.51 11.53
CA ILE A 297 -4.77 -23.59 10.38
C ILE A 297 -5.60 -22.32 10.25
N ARG A 298 -6.24 -21.85 11.34
CA ARG A 298 -7.03 -20.61 11.40
C ARG A 298 -6.22 -19.40 10.91
N ASP A 299 -5.05 -19.20 11.49
CA ASP A 299 -4.21 -18.02 11.26
C ASP A 299 -3.68 -18.02 9.81
N ARG A 300 -3.41 -19.20 9.22
CA ARG A 300 -3.05 -19.35 7.80
C ARG A 300 -4.19 -19.00 6.84
N LEU A 301 -5.45 -19.23 7.22
CA LEU A 301 -6.60 -18.81 6.40
C LEU A 301 -6.81 -17.30 6.45
N LEU A 302 -6.64 -16.70 7.63
CA LEU A 302 -7.02 -15.31 7.89
C LEU A 302 -5.93 -14.28 7.56
N LEU A 303 -4.63 -14.62 7.73
CA LEU A 303 -3.52 -13.68 7.59
C LEU A 303 -3.01 -13.45 6.15
N SER A 304 -3.52 -14.17 5.14
CA SER A 304 -3.12 -13.98 3.73
C SER A 304 -3.57 -12.63 3.10
N GLY A 305 -4.26 -11.78 3.86
CA GLY A 305 -4.76 -10.47 3.44
C GLY A 305 -6.15 -10.55 2.81
N GLU A 306 -6.97 -9.52 3.03
CA GLU A 306 -8.43 -9.53 2.85
C GLU A 306 -8.94 -10.18 1.55
N GLN A 307 -8.34 -9.85 0.39
CA GLN A 307 -8.72 -10.46 -0.88
C GLN A 307 -8.43 -11.97 -0.97
N ARG A 308 -7.29 -12.43 -0.45
CA ARG A 308 -6.93 -13.87 -0.45
C ARG A 308 -7.74 -14.63 0.58
N THR A 309 -7.87 -14.08 1.79
CA THR A 309 -8.72 -14.63 2.85
C THR A 309 -10.14 -14.88 2.34
N GLY A 310 -10.75 -13.91 1.64
CA GLY A 310 -12.05 -14.07 1.00
C GLY A 310 -12.13 -15.17 -0.07
N ARG A 311 -11.06 -15.42 -0.84
CA ARG A 311 -10.99 -16.54 -1.81
C ARG A 311 -10.86 -17.90 -1.11
N LEU A 312 -9.98 -18.02 -0.13
CA LEU A 312 -9.72 -19.28 0.60
C LEU A 312 -10.95 -19.72 1.38
N LEU A 313 -11.60 -18.79 2.09
CA LEU A 313 -12.85 -19.04 2.80
C LEU A 313 -13.99 -19.38 1.83
N GLY A 314 -14.08 -18.71 0.67
CA GLY A 314 -15.07 -19.02 -0.37
C GLY A 314 -14.92 -20.42 -0.98
N LEU A 315 -13.69 -20.84 -1.32
CA LEU A 315 -13.42 -22.23 -1.75
C LEU A 315 -13.75 -23.25 -0.66
N TYR A 316 -13.46 -22.94 0.60
CA TYR A 316 -13.82 -23.80 1.72
C TYR A 316 -15.35 -23.87 1.95
N GLN A 317 -16.08 -22.78 1.70
CA GLN A 317 -17.55 -22.75 1.69
C GLN A 317 -18.12 -23.74 0.66
N GLN A 318 -17.55 -23.77 -0.54
CA GLN A 318 -17.95 -24.72 -1.59
C GLN A 318 -17.66 -26.17 -1.20
N ILE A 319 -16.53 -26.45 -0.53
CA ILE A 319 -16.20 -27.78 0.00
C ILE A 319 -17.21 -28.20 1.10
N LEU A 320 -17.56 -27.33 2.03
CA LEU A 320 -18.58 -27.63 3.06
C LEU A 320 -19.99 -27.80 2.48
N GLN A 321 -20.32 -27.11 1.40
CA GLN A 321 -21.63 -27.22 0.72
C GLN A 321 -21.76 -28.48 -0.14
N GLN A 322 -20.68 -28.92 -0.79
CA GLN A 322 -20.68 -30.04 -1.75
C GLN A 322 -20.07 -31.34 -1.17
N GLY A 323 -19.46 -31.28 0.01
CA GLY A 323 -18.67 -32.35 0.64
C GLY A 323 -17.29 -32.55 0.00
N GLU A 324 -17.22 -32.49 -1.34
CA GLU A 324 -15.97 -32.51 -2.10
C GLU A 324 -16.08 -31.78 -3.44
N ILE A 325 -15.01 -31.07 -3.85
CA ILE A 325 -14.90 -30.40 -5.15
C ILE A 325 -13.85 -31.07 -6.03
N ALA A 326 -13.92 -30.89 -7.35
CA ALA A 326 -12.89 -31.37 -8.27
C ALA A 326 -11.55 -30.68 -8.00
N ALA A 327 -10.45 -31.44 -7.96
CA ALA A 327 -9.13 -30.86 -7.72
C ALA A 327 -8.49 -30.40 -9.04
N ASP A 328 -8.44 -29.09 -9.26
CA ASP A 328 -7.89 -28.44 -10.46
C ASP A 328 -6.41 -28.03 -10.32
N ASP A 329 -5.85 -28.12 -9.11
CA ASP A 329 -4.50 -27.65 -8.75
C ASP A 329 -4.21 -26.17 -9.09
N SER A 330 -5.25 -25.33 -9.15
CA SER A 330 -5.12 -23.88 -9.16
C SER A 330 -4.38 -23.35 -7.92
N SER A 331 -3.81 -22.14 -8.02
CA SER A 331 -3.07 -21.50 -6.93
C SER A 331 -3.85 -21.44 -5.63
N GLU A 332 -5.13 -21.09 -5.68
CA GLU A 332 -6.01 -20.97 -4.52
C GLU A 332 -6.38 -22.34 -3.92
N GLN A 333 -6.60 -23.38 -4.75
CA GLN A 333 -6.75 -24.76 -4.28
C GLN A 333 -5.46 -25.28 -3.62
N VAL A 334 -4.30 -24.91 -4.16
CA VAL A 334 -2.97 -25.25 -3.63
C VAL A 334 -2.72 -24.56 -2.29
N GLU A 335 -2.96 -23.25 -2.17
CA GLU A 335 -2.81 -22.48 -0.93
C GLU A 335 -3.72 -23.06 0.17
N LEU A 336 -5.00 -23.32 -0.15
CA LEU A 336 -5.94 -23.96 0.77
C LEU A 336 -5.47 -25.35 1.22
N ARG A 337 -4.87 -26.16 0.33
CA ARG A 337 -4.26 -27.46 0.65
C ARG A 337 -3.02 -27.32 1.55
N LEU A 338 -2.20 -26.28 1.36
CA LEU A 338 -1.00 -26.02 2.19
C LEU A 338 -1.33 -25.53 3.62
N THR A 339 -2.55 -25.03 3.87
CA THR A 339 -3.02 -24.80 5.26
C THR A 339 -3.05 -26.10 6.07
N GLY A 340 -3.32 -27.24 5.43
CA GLY A 340 -3.56 -28.54 6.05
C GLY A 340 -5.03 -28.85 6.38
N LEU A 341 -5.96 -27.91 6.17
CA LEU A 341 -7.40 -28.08 6.39
C LEU A 341 -8.05 -29.09 5.43
N VAL A 342 -7.66 -29.03 4.15
CA VAL A 342 -8.21 -29.87 3.08
C VAL A 342 -7.15 -30.84 2.54
N VAL A 343 -7.61 -31.94 1.96
CA VAL A 343 -6.78 -33.00 1.39
C VAL A 343 -7.26 -33.38 -0.01
N LYS A 344 -6.31 -33.63 -0.92
CA LYS A 344 -6.59 -34.20 -2.23
C LYS A 344 -6.69 -35.72 -2.11
N ARG A 345 -7.86 -36.30 -2.37
CA ARG A 345 -8.08 -37.76 -2.43
C ARG A 345 -8.85 -38.08 -3.72
N ASN A 346 -8.38 -39.06 -4.49
CA ASN A 346 -9.00 -39.51 -5.75
C ASN A 346 -9.35 -38.38 -6.75
N GLY A 347 -8.48 -37.38 -6.89
CA GLY A 347 -8.69 -36.25 -7.82
C GLY A 347 -9.71 -35.20 -7.32
N LYS A 348 -10.09 -35.23 -6.04
CA LYS A 348 -11.00 -34.26 -5.42
C LYS A 348 -10.43 -33.67 -4.13
N LEU A 349 -10.78 -32.43 -3.82
CA LEU A 349 -10.51 -31.80 -2.52
C LEU A 349 -11.70 -32.01 -1.58
N ARG A 350 -11.40 -32.35 -0.33
CA ARG A 350 -12.35 -32.48 0.79
C ARG A 350 -11.69 -32.06 2.10
N VAL A 351 -12.47 -31.82 3.16
CA VAL A 351 -11.94 -31.59 4.51
C VAL A 351 -11.10 -32.80 4.95
N TYR A 352 -9.96 -32.58 5.62
CA TYR A 352 -9.04 -33.68 5.96
C TYR A 352 -9.66 -34.71 6.91
N ASN A 353 -10.41 -34.24 7.92
CA ASN A 353 -10.99 -35.07 8.98
C ASN A 353 -12.18 -34.39 9.70
N ARG A 354 -12.88 -35.18 10.52
CA ARG A 354 -14.09 -34.78 11.26
C ARG A 354 -13.80 -33.70 12.33
N ILE A 355 -12.61 -33.70 12.95
CA ILE A 355 -12.23 -32.64 13.92
C ILE A 355 -12.20 -31.27 13.23
N TYR A 356 -11.54 -31.16 12.07
CA TYR A 356 -11.48 -29.90 11.34
C TYR A 356 -12.85 -29.45 10.83
N GLU A 357 -13.69 -30.39 10.38
CA GLU A 357 -15.05 -30.10 9.92
C GLU A 357 -15.94 -29.56 11.05
N GLN A 358 -15.78 -30.06 12.28
CA GLN A 358 -16.50 -29.55 13.46
C GLN A 358 -15.94 -28.22 13.99
N VAL A 359 -14.61 -28.01 13.92
CA VAL A 359 -13.94 -26.77 14.39
C VAL A 359 -14.14 -25.63 13.39
N PHE A 360 -13.83 -25.85 12.12
CA PHE A 360 -14.02 -24.93 11.01
C PHE A 360 -15.36 -25.24 10.31
N ASN A 361 -16.43 -25.23 11.09
CA ASN A 361 -17.78 -25.51 10.61
C ASN A 361 -18.39 -24.29 9.87
N ARG A 362 -19.64 -24.44 9.37
CA ARG A 362 -20.37 -23.37 8.67
C ARG A 362 -20.56 -22.11 9.52
N ASP A 363 -20.84 -22.25 10.82
CA ASP A 363 -21.06 -21.11 11.73
C ASP A 363 -19.76 -20.31 11.95
N TRP A 364 -18.62 -20.99 12.08
CA TRP A 364 -17.32 -20.33 12.14
C TRP A 364 -17.03 -19.59 10.83
N LEU A 365 -17.25 -20.27 9.69
CA LEU A 365 -16.99 -19.73 8.36
C LEU A 365 -17.82 -18.49 8.04
N GLU A 366 -19.13 -18.51 8.31
CA GLU A 366 -19.99 -17.35 8.04
C GLU A 366 -19.69 -16.17 8.97
N ARG A 367 -19.20 -16.39 10.19
CA ARG A 367 -18.70 -15.31 11.07
C ARG A 367 -17.45 -14.66 10.46
N SER A 368 -16.44 -15.46 10.10
CA SER A 368 -15.22 -14.94 9.48
C SER A 368 -15.46 -14.27 8.13
N LEU A 369 -16.45 -14.74 7.34
CA LEU A 369 -16.87 -14.04 6.11
C LEU A 369 -17.67 -12.77 6.40
N ALA A 370 -18.51 -12.73 7.44
CA ALA A 370 -19.29 -11.54 7.81
C ALA A 370 -18.40 -10.37 8.30
N GLU A 371 -17.25 -10.65 8.92
CA GLU A 371 -16.24 -9.65 9.29
C GLU A 371 -15.52 -9.04 8.07
N LEU A 372 -15.47 -9.76 6.94
CA LEU A 372 -14.78 -9.35 5.72
C LEU A 372 -15.71 -8.70 4.67
N ARG A 373 -16.97 -9.16 4.59
CA ARG A 373 -17.98 -8.62 3.66
C ARG A 373 -18.38 -7.20 4.07
N PRO A 374 -18.23 -6.15 3.23
CA PRO A 374 -18.74 -4.81 3.53
C PRO A 374 -20.28 -4.74 3.64
N TYR A 375 -20.97 -5.81 3.20
CA TYR A 375 -22.41 -6.03 3.34
C TYR A 375 -22.76 -7.17 4.31
N GLY A 376 -21.82 -7.65 5.14
CA GLY A 376 -21.99 -8.84 5.99
C GLY A 376 -23.24 -8.82 6.88
N GLY A 377 -23.51 -7.68 7.53
CA GLY A 377 -24.74 -7.51 8.34
C GLY A 377 -26.03 -7.47 7.52
N ALA A 378 -25.98 -7.00 6.27
CA ALA A 378 -27.16 -6.91 5.39
C ALA A 378 -27.55 -8.29 4.84
N ILE A 379 -26.58 -9.06 4.35
CA ILE A 379 -26.83 -10.44 3.91
C ILE A 379 -27.24 -11.35 5.07
N ALA A 380 -26.63 -11.22 6.25
CA ALA A 380 -27.04 -11.97 7.44
C ALA A 380 -28.51 -11.68 7.82
N ALA A 381 -28.93 -10.41 7.83
CA ALA A 381 -30.32 -10.03 8.09
C ALA A 381 -31.28 -10.56 7.01
N TRP A 382 -30.88 -10.54 5.73
CA TRP A 382 -31.68 -11.05 4.62
C TRP A 382 -31.88 -12.57 4.66
N LEU A 383 -30.82 -13.32 5.00
CA LEU A 383 -30.87 -14.77 5.18
C LEU A 383 -31.77 -15.17 6.37
N VAL A 384 -31.64 -14.46 7.51
CA VAL A 384 -32.55 -14.63 8.67
C VAL A 384 -34.00 -14.32 8.31
N ALA A 385 -34.23 -13.33 7.44
CA ALA A 385 -35.54 -13.01 6.88
C ALA A 385 -35.98 -13.92 5.70
N GLY A 386 -35.42 -15.14 5.59
CA GLY A 386 -35.84 -16.15 4.61
C GLY A 386 -35.62 -15.76 3.15
N CYS A 387 -34.68 -14.84 2.88
CA CYS A 387 -34.41 -14.24 1.56
C CYS A 387 -35.56 -13.38 0.99
N GLN A 388 -36.54 -12.93 1.80
CA GLN A 388 -37.73 -12.20 1.31
C GLN A 388 -37.77 -10.70 1.67
N ASP A 389 -37.00 -10.24 2.65
CA ASP A 389 -37.03 -8.83 3.08
C ASP A 389 -36.23 -7.91 2.13
N GLU A 390 -36.91 -7.34 1.13
CA GLU A 390 -36.33 -6.38 0.17
C GLU A 390 -35.79 -5.08 0.82
N SER A 391 -36.05 -4.82 2.11
CA SER A 391 -35.43 -3.69 2.83
C SER A 391 -33.97 -3.95 3.22
N ARG A 392 -33.49 -5.20 3.13
CA ARG A 392 -32.08 -5.59 3.40
C ARG A 392 -31.21 -5.62 2.15
N LEU A 393 -31.81 -5.54 0.97
CA LEU A 393 -31.11 -5.56 -0.31
C LEU A 393 -30.43 -4.20 -0.57
N LEU A 394 -29.24 -4.24 -1.17
CA LEU A 394 -28.40 -3.07 -1.39
C LEU A 394 -28.90 -2.22 -2.57
N ARG A 395 -28.62 -0.91 -2.55
CA ARG A 395 -28.95 0.03 -3.64
C ARG A 395 -27.85 1.08 -3.78
N GLY A 396 -27.67 1.64 -4.97
CA GLY A 396 -26.74 2.72 -5.27
C GLY A 396 -25.30 2.37 -4.93
N GLN A 397 -24.57 3.33 -4.36
CA GLN A 397 -23.15 3.17 -4.05
C GLN A 397 -22.85 1.92 -3.20
N ALA A 398 -23.68 1.59 -2.21
CA ALA A 398 -23.48 0.39 -1.38
C ALA A 398 -23.56 -0.93 -2.18
N LEU A 399 -24.38 -1.00 -3.23
CA LEU A 399 -24.39 -2.15 -4.15
C LEU A 399 -23.17 -2.13 -5.08
N GLN A 400 -22.75 -0.96 -5.56
CA GLN A 400 -21.56 -0.85 -6.40
C GLN A 400 -20.28 -1.23 -5.63
N ASP A 401 -20.13 -0.78 -4.38
CA ASP A 401 -19.02 -1.13 -3.50
C ASP A 401 -19.03 -2.64 -3.19
N ALA A 402 -20.20 -3.21 -2.90
CA ALA A 402 -20.37 -4.64 -2.67
C ALA A 402 -20.00 -5.51 -3.88
N ARG A 403 -20.35 -5.08 -5.09
CA ARG A 403 -20.00 -5.76 -6.35
C ARG A 403 -18.50 -5.61 -6.64
N THR A 404 -17.94 -4.42 -6.49
CA THR A 404 -16.49 -4.15 -6.64
C THR A 404 -15.67 -4.98 -5.64
N TRP A 405 -16.18 -5.20 -4.42
CA TRP A 405 -15.56 -6.08 -3.43
C TRP A 405 -15.69 -7.57 -3.79
N ALA A 406 -16.80 -7.98 -4.40
CA ALA A 406 -17.05 -9.37 -4.80
C ALA A 406 -16.27 -9.79 -6.06
N GLU A 407 -15.86 -8.85 -6.90
CA GLU A 407 -15.07 -9.12 -8.11
C GLU A 407 -13.77 -9.89 -7.79
N GLY A 408 -13.57 -11.02 -8.47
CA GLY A 408 -12.42 -11.89 -8.24
C GLY A 408 -12.43 -12.65 -6.90
N LYS A 409 -13.57 -12.76 -6.19
CA LYS A 409 -13.74 -13.64 -5.02
C LYS A 409 -14.66 -14.83 -5.36
N SER A 410 -14.27 -16.04 -4.96
CA SER A 410 -15.04 -17.29 -5.16
C SER A 410 -16.17 -17.45 -4.13
N LEU A 411 -17.08 -16.48 -4.06
CA LEU A 411 -18.19 -16.46 -3.10
C LEU A 411 -19.23 -17.57 -3.40
N GLY A 412 -19.91 -18.03 -2.35
CA GLY A 412 -20.97 -19.04 -2.45
C GLY A 412 -22.27 -18.53 -3.07
N ASP A 413 -23.21 -19.46 -3.27
CA ASP A 413 -24.46 -19.16 -3.97
C ASP A 413 -25.39 -18.19 -3.20
N ASP A 414 -25.31 -18.15 -1.87
CA ASP A 414 -26.09 -17.21 -1.05
C ASP A 414 -25.65 -15.74 -1.24
N ASP A 415 -24.34 -15.48 -1.36
CA ASP A 415 -23.80 -14.16 -1.74
C ASP A 415 -24.24 -13.76 -3.14
N ARG A 416 -24.17 -14.69 -4.11
CA ARG A 416 -24.62 -14.43 -5.48
C ARG A 416 -26.10 -14.08 -5.52
N ARG A 417 -26.95 -14.87 -4.84
CA ARG A 417 -28.40 -14.63 -4.72
C ARG A 417 -28.72 -13.27 -4.09
N PHE A 418 -27.96 -12.84 -3.08
CA PHE A 418 -28.15 -11.54 -2.42
C PHE A 418 -27.77 -10.36 -3.34
N LEU A 419 -26.66 -10.46 -4.06
CA LEU A 419 -26.21 -9.43 -5.01
C LEU A 419 -27.12 -9.36 -6.24
N ASP A 420 -27.53 -10.50 -6.80
CA ASP A 420 -28.46 -10.57 -7.94
C ASP A 420 -29.83 -9.99 -7.56
N ALA A 421 -30.37 -10.35 -6.38
CA ALA A 421 -31.63 -9.79 -5.89
C ALA A 421 -31.56 -8.28 -5.64
N SER A 422 -30.42 -7.80 -5.11
CA SER A 422 -30.16 -6.36 -4.95
C SER A 422 -30.13 -5.64 -6.30
N GLN A 423 -29.45 -6.22 -7.30
CA GLN A 423 -29.39 -5.65 -8.65
C GLN A 423 -30.77 -5.67 -9.35
N GLU A 424 -31.58 -6.70 -9.16
CA GLU A 424 -32.94 -6.76 -9.74
C GLU A 424 -33.93 -5.83 -9.03
N LEU A 425 -33.72 -5.52 -7.76
CA LEU A 425 -34.44 -4.45 -7.06
C LEU A 425 -34.05 -3.07 -7.60
N GLU A 426 -32.76 -2.80 -7.80
CA GLU A 426 -32.30 -1.54 -8.39
C GLU A 426 -32.78 -1.34 -9.83
N LYS A 427 -32.78 -2.39 -10.68
CA LYS A 427 -33.40 -2.34 -12.02
C LYS A 427 -34.87 -1.95 -11.95
N ARG A 428 -35.64 -2.53 -11.02
CA ARG A 428 -37.07 -2.20 -10.82
C ARG A 428 -37.26 -0.75 -10.36
N ASP A 429 -36.46 -0.28 -9.40
CA ASP A 429 -36.47 1.12 -8.95
C ASP A 429 -36.17 2.10 -10.12
N VAL A 430 -35.17 1.80 -10.96
CA VAL A 430 -34.81 2.62 -12.12
C VAL A 430 -35.89 2.58 -13.20
N GLN A 431 -36.46 1.40 -13.51
CA GLN A 431 -37.56 1.27 -14.47
C GLN A 431 -38.82 1.99 -14.00
N ALA A 432 -39.17 1.94 -12.71
CA ALA A 432 -40.31 2.67 -12.14
C ALA A 432 -40.14 4.19 -12.28
N ARG A 433 -38.95 4.72 -11.98
CA ARG A 433 -38.62 6.14 -12.19
C ARG A 433 -38.74 6.54 -13.66
N LEU A 434 -38.14 5.76 -14.56
CA LEU A 434 -38.20 6.00 -16.00
C LEU A 434 -39.63 5.92 -16.55
N ALA A 435 -40.48 5.04 -16.01
CA ALA A 435 -41.90 4.97 -16.38
C ALA A 435 -42.64 6.25 -15.97
N THR A 436 -42.47 6.74 -14.74
CA THR A 436 -43.08 8.02 -14.30
C THR A 436 -42.58 9.23 -15.10
N GLU A 437 -41.32 9.22 -15.54
CA GLU A 437 -40.76 10.24 -16.42
C GLU A 437 -41.33 10.15 -17.85
N GLN A 438 -41.56 8.93 -18.37
CA GLN A 438 -42.20 8.72 -19.67
C GLN A 438 -43.68 9.14 -19.67
N GLU A 439 -44.44 8.88 -18.59
CA GLU A 439 -45.82 9.36 -18.46
C GLU A 439 -45.89 10.88 -18.47
N ALA A 440 -45.00 11.57 -17.73
CA ALA A 440 -44.89 13.03 -17.76
C ALA A 440 -44.60 13.58 -19.17
N ASN A 441 -43.68 12.93 -19.91
CA ASN A 441 -43.34 13.31 -21.28
C ASN A 441 -44.45 13.01 -22.32
N GLN A 442 -45.27 11.98 -22.11
CA GLN A 442 -46.45 11.71 -22.94
C GLN A 442 -47.54 12.76 -22.75
N ILE A 443 -47.78 13.20 -21.51
CA ILE A 443 -48.70 14.32 -21.20
C ILE A 443 -48.24 15.61 -21.90
N LEU A 444 -46.93 15.89 -21.86
CA LEU A 444 -46.33 17.08 -22.49
C LEU A 444 -46.47 17.09 -24.02
N THR A 445 -46.22 15.95 -24.68
CA THR A 445 -46.29 15.84 -26.16
C THR A 445 -47.71 15.82 -26.71
N ALA A 446 -48.69 15.34 -25.93
CA ALA A 446 -50.10 15.44 -26.28
C ALA A 446 -50.58 16.91 -26.38
N ALA A 447 -50.06 17.80 -25.53
CA ALA A 447 -50.38 19.22 -25.56
C ALA A 447 -49.82 19.92 -26.82
N THR A 448 -48.57 19.65 -27.20
CA THR A 448 -47.89 20.34 -28.32
C THR A 448 -48.56 20.07 -29.67
N ARG A 449 -49.02 18.83 -29.93
CA ARG A 449 -49.70 18.46 -31.18
C ARG A 449 -51.01 19.22 -31.43
N LYS A 450 -51.63 19.82 -30.40
CA LYS A 450 -52.89 20.56 -30.52
C LYS A 450 -52.70 22.01 -30.99
N ALA A 451 -51.50 22.57 -30.87
CA ALA A 451 -51.19 23.97 -31.24
C ALA A 451 -50.93 24.13 -32.75
N ASN A 452 -50.07 23.29 -33.34
CA ASN A 452 -49.53 23.46 -34.71
C ASN A 452 -50.53 23.15 -35.85
N ARG A 453 -51.85 23.15 -35.59
CA ARG A 453 -52.91 22.89 -36.58
C ARG A 453 -53.74 24.13 -36.96
N ARG A 454 -53.29 25.32 -36.54
CA ARG A 454 -53.75 26.64 -36.99
C ARG A 454 -52.55 27.49 -37.44
N ASN A 455 -52.82 28.51 -38.26
CA ASN A 455 -51.85 29.48 -38.82
C ASN A 455 -51.03 29.02 -40.05
N LEU A 456 -51.65 28.24 -40.95
CA LEU A 456 -51.22 28.09 -42.35
C LEU A 456 -52.18 28.87 -43.28
N PHE A 457 -52.25 30.20 -43.18
CA PHE A 457 -52.91 31.09 -44.16
C PHE A 457 -52.49 32.56 -43.97
N SER A 458 -52.34 33.29 -45.09
CA SER A 458 -51.86 34.70 -45.21
C SER A 458 -50.40 34.94 -44.77
N LEU A 459 -49.56 35.76 -45.43
CA LEU A 459 -49.66 36.57 -46.67
C LEU A 459 -48.20 36.72 -47.21
N VAL A 460 -47.81 36.23 -48.41
CA VAL A 460 -47.82 36.88 -49.76
C VAL A 460 -47.10 38.24 -49.87
N GLY A 461 -46.09 38.33 -50.77
CA GLY A 461 -45.40 39.57 -51.26
C GLY A 461 -43.85 39.50 -51.17
N ALA A 462 -43.08 39.23 -52.24
CA ALA A 462 -42.60 40.14 -53.33
C ALA A 462 -41.20 40.79 -53.03
N VAL A 463 -40.24 41.07 -53.95
CA VAL A 463 -40.00 40.78 -55.40
C VAL A 463 -38.51 41.08 -55.79
N ALA A 464 -37.87 40.25 -56.66
CA ALA A 464 -36.67 40.45 -57.58
C ALA A 464 -35.32 41.11 -57.06
N ALA A 465 -34.14 41.19 -57.74
CA ALA A 465 -33.63 40.78 -59.10
C ALA A 465 -32.04 40.70 -59.23
N LEU A 466 -31.49 39.90 -60.19
CA LEU A 466 -30.16 39.99 -60.94
C LEU A 466 -28.75 39.78 -60.25
N VAL A 467 -27.57 39.86 -60.94
CA VAL A 467 -26.91 38.86 -61.88
C VAL A 467 -25.42 39.18 -62.35
N VAL A 468 -24.48 38.18 -62.40
CA VAL A 468 -23.21 38.03 -63.26
C VAL A 468 -22.00 39.03 -63.09
N ALA A 469 -20.74 38.91 -63.61
CA ALA A 469 -19.59 37.91 -63.67
C ALA A 469 -18.34 38.59 -64.38
N GLY A 470 -17.08 38.11 -64.58
CA GLY A 470 -16.24 36.97 -64.12
C GLY A 470 -14.95 36.62 -64.97
N VAL A 471 -13.75 36.43 -64.35
CA VAL A 471 -12.50 35.67 -64.78
C VAL A 471 -11.45 36.22 -65.82
N THR A 472 -10.11 35.95 -65.66
CA THR A 472 -8.98 36.16 -66.66
C THR A 472 -7.65 35.36 -66.36
N ILE A 473 -6.52 35.45 -67.15
CA ILE A 473 -5.42 34.41 -67.28
C ILE A 473 -3.88 34.92 -67.45
N PRO A 474 -2.79 34.26 -68.00
CA PRO A 474 -1.38 34.24 -67.41
C PRO A 474 -0.08 34.41 -68.33
N THR A 475 1.13 33.90 -67.91
CA THR A 475 2.42 33.47 -68.64
C THR A 475 3.52 34.49 -69.12
N SER A 476 4.85 34.22 -69.38
CA SER A 476 5.91 33.22 -68.93
C SER A 476 7.34 33.33 -69.61
N ILE A 477 8.44 32.73 -69.02
CA ILE A 477 9.73 32.17 -69.62
C ILE A 477 10.95 33.07 -70.08
N LYS A 478 12.24 32.74 -69.74
CA LYS A 478 13.43 32.30 -70.61
C LYS A 478 14.85 32.23 -69.93
N ALA A 479 15.89 31.83 -70.68
CA ALA A 479 17.32 31.53 -70.30
C ALA A 479 18.33 32.51 -70.98
N GLY A 480 19.68 32.50 -70.83
CA GLY A 480 20.68 31.73 -70.04
C GLY A 480 22.01 31.51 -70.83
N ALA A 481 23.20 31.52 -70.18
CA ALA A 481 24.51 31.19 -70.79
C ALA A 481 25.66 31.01 -69.77
N ASP A 482 26.46 29.94 -69.90
CA ASP A 482 27.93 29.86 -69.72
C ASP A 482 28.38 28.40 -69.94
N ARG A 483 29.54 28.16 -70.58
CA ARG A 483 29.89 26.80 -71.09
C ARG A 483 31.34 26.35 -70.90
N ASP A 484 32.32 27.25 -70.93
CA ASP A 484 33.74 26.84 -70.98
C ASP A 484 34.36 26.57 -69.60
N THR A 485 33.70 26.99 -68.51
CA THR A 485 34.04 26.60 -67.12
C THR A 485 33.94 25.07 -66.93
N ALA A 486 32.95 24.44 -67.56
CA ALA A 486 32.54 23.06 -67.32
C ALA A 486 33.58 21.99 -67.71
N LEU A 487 34.63 22.35 -68.45
CA LEU A 487 35.62 21.40 -68.98
C LEU A 487 36.80 21.12 -68.05
N ARG A 488 37.00 21.92 -66.99
CA ARG A 488 37.99 21.61 -65.93
C ARG A 488 37.35 20.88 -64.74
N GLU A 489 36.16 21.32 -64.34
CA GLU A 489 35.33 20.70 -63.30
C GLU A 489 35.12 19.19 -63.56
N VAL A 490 34.90 18.80 -64.81
CA VAL A 490 34.70 17.39 -65.24
C VAL A 490 35.90 16.47 -64.94
N THR A 491 37.11 17.00 -64.77
CA THR A 491 38.30 16.20 -64.43
C THR A 491 38.40 15.92 -62.94
N GLU A 492 38.20 16.93 -62.09
CA GLU A 492 38.22 16.79 -60.63
C GLU A 492 37.02 15.96 -60.16
N ALA A 493 35.83 16.25 -60.71
CA ALA A 493 34.61 15.47 -60.52
C ALA A 493 34.72 13.99 -60.93
N ARG A 494 35.79 13.59 -61.63
CA ARG A 494 36.03 12.19 -62.01
C ARG A 494 36.74 11.40 -60.90
N GLN A 495 37.62 12.02 -60.12
CA GLN A 495 38.21 11.40 -58.93
C GLN A 495 37.22 11.44 -57.76
N ASP A 496 36.52 12.57 -57.58
CA ASP A 496 35.41 12.65 -56.63
C ASP A 496 34.37 11.56 -56.91
N LYS A 497 34.10 11.22 -58.18
CA LYS A 497 33.15 10.16 -58.53
C LYS A 497 33.56 8.76 -58.05
N GLU A 498 34.84 8.39 -58.03
CA GLU A 498 35.24 7.05 -57.53
C GLU A 498 35.15 6.96 -56.00
N GLN A 499 35.50 8.04 -55.31
CA GLN A 499 35.26 8.19 -53.87
C GLN A 499 33.75 8.18 -53.57
N LEU A 500 32.96 8.95 -54.34
CA LEU A 500 31.51 9.05 -54.22
C LEU A 500 30.81 7.74 -54.55
N GLU A 501 31.23 6.93 -55.53
CA GLU A 501 30.64 5.59 -55.76
C GLU A 501 30.92 4.64 -54.57
N THR A 502 32.11 4.74 -53.95
CA THR A 502 32.46 3.96 -52.76
C THR A 502 31.64 4.37 -51.54
N ASP A 503 31.55 5.68 -51.27
CA ASP A 503 30.72 6.20 -50.19
C ASP A 503 29.22 6.03 -50.50
N LYS A 504 28.80 6.02 -51.77
CA LYS A 504 27.44 5.66 -52.23
C LYS A 504 27.13 4.19 -52.03
N THR A 505 28.08 3.25 -52.06
CA THR A 505 27.80 1.87 -51.60
C THR A 505 27.51 1.79 -50.10
N LYS A 506 28.23 2.54 -49.26
CA LYS A 506 27.87 2.68 -47.83
C LYS A 506 26.53 3.40 -47.67
N LEU A 507 26.35 4.53 -48.36
CA LEU A 507 25.14 5.32 -48.34
C LEU A 507 23.94 4.56 -48.94
N VAL A 508 24.15 3.52 -49.76
CA VAL A 508 23.09 2.60 -50.21
C VAL A 508 22.76 1.59 -49.11
N ALA A 509 23.75 0.98 -48.45
CA ALA A 509 23.47 0.11 -47.30
C ALA A 509 22.77 0.86 -46.15
N ASP A 510 23.24 2.07 -45.83
CA ASP A 510 22.61 2.97 -44.86
C ASP A 510 21.27 3.51 -45.36
N LYS A 511 21.12 3.82 -46.66
CA LYS A 511 19.82 4.20 -47.25
C LYS A 511 18.84 3.03 -47.28
N ASP A 512 19.28 1.79 -47.39
CA ASP A 512 18.40 0.62 -47.41
C ASP A 512 17.94 0.28 -45.98
N ARG A 513 18.80 0.48 -44.97
CA ARG A 513 18.39 0.58 -43.56
C ARG A 513 17.42 1.74 -43.33
N LEU A 514 17.80 2.95 -43.76
CA LEU A 514 16.96 4.14 -43.65
C LEU A 514 15.69 4.03 -44.50
N ALA A 515 15.63 3.13 -45.49
CA ALA A 515 14.45 2.85 -46.30
C ALA A 515 13.58 1.78 -45.64
N ALA A 516 14.12 0.81 -44.90
CA ALA A 516 13.34 -0.03 -44.01
C ALA A 516 12.67 0.85 -42.93
N ASP A 517 13.48 1.64 -42.21
CA ASP A 517 13.01 2.59 -41.19
C ASP A 517 12.02 3.60 -41.78
N LYS A 518 12.31 4.19 -42.96
CA LYS A 518 11.39 5.11 -43.64
C LYS A 518 10.16 4.41 -44.22
N THR A 519 10.21 3.12 -44.56
CA THR A 519 9.00 2.39 -45.00
C THR A 519 8.07 2.19 -43.83
N GLN A 520 8.61 1.85 -42.65
CA GLN A 520 7.86 1.82 -41.41
C GLN A 520 7.34 3.24 -41.05
N LEU A 521 8.20 4.25 -41.06
CA LEU A 521 7.84 5.64 -40.76
C LEU A 521 6.83 6.24 -41.76
N VAL A 522 6.83 5.78 -43.02
CA VAL A 522 5.84 6.15 -44.04
C VAL A 522 4.54 5.38 -43.86
N ALA A 523 4.57 4.09 -43.46
CA ALA A 523 3.35 3.36 -43.11
C ALA A 523 2.65 3.97 -41.89
N ASP A 524 3.43 4.34 -40.86
CA ASP A 524 2.92 4.99 -39.65
C ASP A 524 2.52 6.45 -39.93
N LYS A 525 3.26 7.18 -40.77
CA LYS A 525 2.82 8.50 -41.26
C LYS A 525 1.55 8.40 -42.10
N VAL A 526 1.38 7.41 -42.97
CA VAL A 526 0.14 7.25 -43.76
C VAL A 526 -1.05 6.91 -42.85
N LYS A 527 -0.87 6.11 -41.80
CA LYS A 527 -1.89 5.98 -40.74
C LYS A 527 -2.21 7.33 -40.07
N LEU A 528 -1.19 8.12 -39.74
CA LEU A 528 -1.35 9.40 -39.05
C LEU A 528 -2.02 10.46 -39.95
N ASP A 529 -1.61 10.58 -41.21
CA ASP A 529 -2.19 11.47 -42.22
C ASP A 529 -3.65 11.07 -42.52
N ASN A 530 -3.95 9.77 -42.64
CA ASN A 530 -5.34 9.29 -42.80
C ASN A 530 -6.21 9.64 -41.58
N ASN A 531 -5.71 9.46 -40.36
CA ASN A 531 -6.41 9.87 -39.15
C ASN A 531 -6.62 11.40 -39.11
N LEU A 532 -5.59 12.19 -39.43
CA LEU A 532 -5.67 13.64 -39.51
C LEU A 532 -6.70 14.11 -40.54
N GLN A 533 -6.78 13.44 -41.70
CA GLN A 533 -7.74 13.74 -42.75
C GLN A 533 -9.19 13.38 -42.36
N ALA A 534 -9.39 12.34 -41.56
CA ALA A 534 -10.68 12.04 -40.94
C ALA A 534 -11.08 13.13 -39.92
N THR A 535 -10.18 13.56 -39.04
CA THR A 535 -10.42 14.63 -38.06
C THR A 535 -10.71 15.98 -38.73
N LEU A 536 -10.01 16.32 -39.82
CA LEU A 536 -10.29 17.53 -40.62
C LEU A 536 -11.68 17.48 -41.28
N THR A 537 -12.14 16.29 -41.69
CA THR A 537 -13.49 16.11 -42.25
C THR A 537 -14.58 16.29 -41.17
N GLN A 538 -14.34 15.81 -39.95
CA GLN A 538 -15.21 16.06 -38.79
C GLN A 538 -15.25 17.55 -38.42
N ALA A 539 -14.10 18.24 -38.43
CA ALA A 539 -14.02 19.68 -38.14
C ALA A 539 -14.83 20.53 -39.14
N ALA A 540 -14.76 20.23 -40.44
CA ALA A 540 -15.55 20.92 -41.47
C ALA A 540 -17.08 20.67 -41.32
N THR A 541 -17.45 19.50 -40.79
CA THR A 541 -18.85 19.18 -40.47
C THR A 541 -19.35 20.04 -39.30
N ALA A 542 -18.59 20.09 -38.20
CA ALA A 542 -18.90 20.91 -37.03
C ALA A 542 -18.95 22.42 -37.34
N GLU A 543 -18.08 22.93 -38.22
CA GLU A 543 -18.14 24.34 -38.64
C GLU A 543 -19.43 24.67 -39.41
N THR A 544 -19.96 23.71 -40.17
CA THR A 544 -21.22 23.86 -40.89
C THR A 544 -22.41 23.91 -39.92
N GLU A 545 -22.40 23.05 -38.90
CA GLU A 545 -23.44 23.02 -37.84
C GLU A 545 -23.43 24.30 -36.99
N ALA A 546 -22.25 24.81 -36.64
CA ALA A 546 -22.09 26.05 -35.88
C ALA A 546 -22.68 27.27 -36.62
N ARG A 547 -22.45 27.38 -37.94
CA ARG A 547 -23.03 28.44 -38.78
C ARG A 547 -24.56 28.37 -38.84
N ASP A 548 -25.12 27.17 -38.77
CA ASP A 548 -26.58 26.97 -38.79
C ASP A 548 -27.23 27.17 -37.41
N ALA A 549 -26.47 27.00 -36.32
CA ALA A 549 -26.86 27.38 -34.96
C ALA A 549 -26.92 28.91 -34.78
N GLU A 550 -25.89 29.64 -35.23
CA GLU A 550 -25.86 31.12 -35.20
C GLU A 550 -27.05 31.73 -35.96
N ARG A 551 -27.41 31.15 -37.11
CA ARG A 551 -28.61 31.53 -37.87
C ARG A 551 -29.91 31.42 -37.07
N LYS A 552 -30.04 30.40 -36.23
CA LYS A 552 -31.22 30.17 -35.36
C LYS A 552 -31.22 31.15 -34.19
N TYR A 553 -30.06 31.48 -33.62
CA TYR A 553 -29.91 32.47 -32.56
C TYR A 553 -30.36 33.87 -33.00
N GLN A 554 -29.90 34.37 -34.16
CA GLN A 554 -30.32 35.68 -34.66
C GLN A 554 -31.83 35.75 -34.97
N GLN A 555 -32.44 34.65 -35.46
CA GLN A 555 -33.89 34.55 -35.65
C GLN A 555 -34.68 34.55 -34.32
N ALA A 556 -34.13 33.98 -33.25
CA ALA A 556 -34.76 34.03 -31.93
C ALA A 556 -34.70 35.44 -31.32
N ARG A 557 -33.54 36.12 -31.42
CA ARG A 557 -33.32 37.48 -30.93
C ARG A 557 -34.26 38.51 -31.57
N ALA A 558 -34.51 38.40 -32.88
CA ALA A 558 -35.48 39.27 -33.57
C ALA A 558 -36.92 39.10 -33.04
N LYS A 559 -37.32 37.86 -32.67
CA LYS A 559 -38.64 37.57 -32.10
C LYS A 559 -38.78 38.12 -30.68
N GLU A 560 -37.71 38.05 -29.86
CA GLU A 560 -37.67 38.67 -28.53
C GLU A 560 -38.00 40.17 -28.61
N GLN A 561 -37.35 40.90 -29.52
CA GLN A 561 -37.59 42.35 -29.67
C GLN A 561 -39.04 42.67 -30.04
N SER A 562 -39.66 41.92 -30.95
CA SER A 562 -41.08 42.12 -31.31
C SER A 562 -42.04 41.83 -30.16
N ALA A 563 -41.82 40.77 -29.37
CA ALA A 563 -42.64 40.44 -28.21
C ALA A 563 -42.48 41.49 -27.09
N ARG A 564 -41.27 42.03 -26.92
CA ARG A 564 -40.96 43.07 -25.93
C ARG A 564 -41.61 44.41 -26.28
N GLN A 565 -41.79 44.71 -27.56
CA GLN A 565 -42.52 45.87 -28.05
C GLN A 565 -44.05 45.71 -27.84
N GLN A 566 -44.61 44.55 -28.21
CA GLN A 566 -46.03 44.23 -27.96
C GLN A 566 -46.40 44.28 -26.47
N TYR A 567 -45.49 43.90 -25.58
CA TYR A 567 -45.67 44.04 -24.13
C TYR A 567 -45.83 45.51 -23.68
N GLN A 568 -45.04 46.43 -24.25
CA GLN A 568 -45.12 47.86 -23.93
C GLN A 568 -46.42 48.49 -24.44
N GLU A 569 -46.86 48.11 -25.65
CA GLU A 569 -48.15 48.52 -26.22
C GLU A 569 -49.33 48.03 -25.36
N ALA A 570 -49.30 46.76 -24.91
CA ALA A 570 -50.31 46.21 -24.00
C ALA A 570 -50.37 46.94 -22.64
N GLN A 571 -49.22 47.34 -22.08
CA GLN A 571 -49.21 48.15 -20.85
C GLN A 571 -49.81 49.55 -21.05
N GLN A 572 -49.57 50.20 -22.20
CA GLN A 572 -50.23 51.48 -22.50
C GLN A 572 -51.75 51.34 -22.63
N GLN A 573 -52.24 50.22 -23.20
CA GLN A 573 -53.67 49.94 -23.29
C GLN A 573 -54.32 49.70 -21.91
N VAL A 574 -53.65 48.97 -21.00
CA VAL A 574 -54.08 48.86 -19.59
C VAL A 574 -54.23 50.26 -18.95
N GLN A 575 -53.24 51.13 -19.17
CA GLN A 575 -53.22 52.45 -18.55
C GLN A 575 -54.31 53.37 -19.10
N GLN A 576 -54.61 53.30 -20.41
CA GLN A 576 -55.75 54.01 -21.01
C GLN A 576 -57.11 53.46 -20.51
N ALA A 577 -57.25 52.14 -20.36
CA ALA A 577 -58.46 51.53 -19.82
C ALA A 577 -58.76 51.99 -18.39
N LYS A 578 -57.73 52.16 -17.55
CA LYS A 578 -57.87 52.75 -16.20
C LYS A 578 -58.37 54.18 -16.21
N ILE A 579 -57.82 55.02 -17.09
CA ILE A 579 -58.24 56.43 -17.22
C ILE A 579 -59.71 56.52 -17.69
N GLN A 580 -60.18 55.58 -18.52
CA GLN A 580 -61.59 55.49 -18.89
C GLN A 580 -62.48 54.97 -17.75
N LEU A 581 -62.00 54.01 -16.94
CA LEU A 581 -62.69 53.50 -15.75
C LEU A 581 -62.96 54.60 -14.71
N GLU A 582 -62.03 55.54 -14.51
CA GLU A 582 -62.20 56.70 -13.61
C GLU A 582 -63.22 57.74 -14.10
N GLN A 583 -63.56 57.76 -15.40
CA GLN A 583 -64.42 58.79 -16.00
C GLN A 583 -65.89 58.39 -16.21
N VAL A 584 -66.27 57.12 -16.02
CA VAL A 584 -67.63 56.61 -16.33
C VAL A 584 -68.34 56.02 -15.10
N THR A 585 -68.87 56.89 -14.25
CA THR A 585 -69.59 56.56 -13.00
C THR A 585 -70.99 55.98 -13.21
N GLN A 586 -71.22 55.18 -14.27
CA GLN A 586 -72.41 54.32 -14.44
C GLN A 586 -72.21 53.21 -15.49
N GLY A 587 -71.07 52.50 -15.45
CA GLY A 587 -70.77 51.40 -16.39
C GLY A 587 -69.91 50.25 -15.83
N LYS A 588 -69.86 50.13 -14.50
CA LYS A 588 -68.83 49.40 -13.72
C LYS A 588 -68.39 48.05 -14.33
N THR A 589 -69.33 47.16 -14.65
CA THR A 589 -69.05 45.78 -15.05
C THR A 589 -68.28 45.64 -16.37
N GLN A 590 -68.48 46.54 -17.34
CA GLN A 590 -67.78 46.46 -18.64
C GLN A 590 -66.34 46.98 -18.55
N ALA A 591 -66.11 48.04 -17.78
CA ALA A 591 -64.76 48.59 -17.60
C ALA A 591 -63.89 47.68 -16.69
N GLU A 592 -64.46 47.05 -15.65
CA GLU A 592 -63.78 46.02 -14.86
C GLU A 592 -63.40 44.80 -15.72
N GLN A 593 -64.26 44.38 -16.66
CA GLN A 593 -63.93 43.32 -17.62
C GLN A 593 -62.84 43.74 -18.62
N ALA A 594 -62.84 44.99 -19.09
CA ALA A 594 -61.80 45.51 -19.96
C ALA A 594 -60.43 45.58 -19.26
N GLU A 595 -60.37 46.05 -18.01
CA GLU A 595 -59.14 46.04 -17.24
C GLU A 595 -58.64 44.61 -16.99
N LEU A 596 -59.52 43.69 -16.58
CA LEU A 596 -59.15 42.28 -16.34
C LEU A 596 -58.64 41.59 -17.62
N ALA A 597 -59.23 41.88 -18.78
CA ALA A 597 -58.75 41.38 -20.07
C ALA A 597 -57.35 41.91 -20.40
N ALA A 598 -57.11 43.21 -20.22
CA ALA A 598 -55.82 43.85 -20.50
C ALA A 598 -54.73 43.41 -19.48
N GLN A 599 -55.07 43.26 -18.20
CA GLN A 599 -54.18 42.66 -17.19
C GLN A 599 -53.78 41.21 -17.56
N ASN A 600 -54.72 40.43 -18.10
CA ASN A 600 -54.42 39.07 -18.57
C ASN A 600 -53.52 39.07 -19.82
N GLN A 601 -53.68 40.02 -20.76
CA GLN A 601 -52.73 40.18 -21.86
C GLN A 601 -51.32 40.55 -21.37
N VAL A 602 -51.20 41.45 -20.38
CA VAL A 602 -49.92 41.77 -19.73
C VAL A 602 -49.29 40.54 -19.07
N LYS A 603 -50.06 39.69 -18.40
CA LYS A 603 -49.56 38.39 -17.87
C LYS A 603 -49.11 37.42 -18.96
N ILE A 604 -49.86 37.29 -20.05
CA ILE A 604 -49.51 36.41 -21.18
C ILE A 604 -48.21 36.89 -21.84
N ALA A 605 -48.07 38.19 -22.08
CA ALA A 605 -46.86 38.78 -22.65
C ALA A 605 -45.66 38.70 -21.68
N GLN A 606 -45.85 38.81 -20.36
CA GLN A 606 -44.80 38.49 -19.37
C GLN A 606 -44.35 37.04 -19.44
N ALA A 607 -45.29 36.09 -19.53
CA ALA A 607 -44.96 34.66 -19.65
C ALA A 607 -44.22 34.35 -20.96
N GLN A 608 -44.63 34.97 -22.08
CA GLN A 608 -43.94 34.84 -23.36
C GLN A 608 -42.54 35.50 -23.35
N LEU A 609 -42.39 36.66 -22.70
CA LEU A 609 -41.09 37.30 -22.52
C LEU A 609 -40.15 36.41 -21.69
N ALA A 610 -40.61 35.91 -20.54
CA ALA A 610 -39.84 35.00 -19.68
C ALA A 610 -39.45 33.69 -20.39
N THR A 611 -40.37 33.10 -21.17
CA THR A 611 -40.10 31.92 -22.00
C THR A 611 -39.04 32.23 -23.07
N THR A 612 -39.10 33.41 -23.68
CA THR A 612 -38.12 33.84 -24.69
C THR A 612 -36.76 34.17 -24.07
N GLN A 613 -36.73 34.73 -22.86
CA GLN A 613 -35.53 34.91 -22.04
C GLN A 613 -34.87 33.54 -21.77
N SER A 614 -35.64 32.56 -21.30
CA SER A 614 -35.14 31.21 -21.01
C SER A 614 -34.60 30.51 -22.27
N ASN A 615 -35.29 30.64 -23.41
CA ASN A 615 -34.80 30.13 -24.69
C ASN A 615 -33.53 30.86 -25.18
N LEU A 616 -33.41 32.16 -24.94
CA LEU A 616 -32.20 32.94 -25.25
C LEU A 616 -31.02 32.50 -24.38
N ASP A 617 -31.24 32.25 -23.10
CA ASP A 617 -30.19 31.82 -22.18
C ASP A 617 -29.80 30.35 -22.39
N GLN A 618 -30.72 29.47 -22.81
CA GLN A 618 -30.38 28.14 -23.35
C GLN A 618 -29.59 28.24 -24.66
N ALA A 619 -29.94 29.16 -25.56
CA ALA A 619 -29.18 29.37 -26.80
C ALA A 619 -27.77 29.94 -26.53
N LYS A 620 -27.61 30.83 -25.54
CA LYS A 620 -26.29 31.28 -25.04
C LYS A 620 -25.52 30.13 -24.40
N ALA A 621 -26.16 29.28 -23.60
CA ALA A 621 -25.51 28.12 -23.00
C ALA A 621 -24.97 27.18 -24.09
N GLY A 622 -25.76 26.90 -25.14
CA GLY A 622 -25.32 26.13 -26.31
C GLY A 622 -24.20 26.82 -27.10
N LEU A 623 -24.26 28.13 -27.30
CA LEU A 623 -23.20 28.89 -27.98
C LEU A 623 -21.90 28.89 -27.17
N ASN A 624 -21.97 29.13 -25.87
CA ASN A 624 -20.84 29.06 -24.95
C ASN A 624 -20.25 27.65 -24.94
N GLN A 625 -21.08 26.61 -24.85
CA GLN A 625 -20.65 25.20 -24.89
C GLN A 625 -19.98 24.83 -26.22
N ALA A 626 -20.45 25.37 -27.35
CA ALA A 626 -19.80 25.20 -28.65
C ALA A 626 -18.46 25.93 -28.73
N GLN A 627 -18.37 27.15 -28.20
CA GLN A 627 -17.12 27.94 -28.14
C GLN A 627 -16.10 27.32 -27.18
N ASP A 628 -16.53 26.82 -26.02
CA ASP A 628 -15.69 26.05 -25.07
C ASP A 628 -15.18 24.76 -25.71
N SER A 629 -16.03 24.06 -26.48
CA SER A 629 -15.61 22.86 -27.22
C SER A 629 -14.59 23.20 -28.30
N GLN A 630 -14.80 24.27 -29.07
CA GLN A 630 -13.84 24.75 -30.07
C GLN A 630 -12.50 25.14 -29.44
N ALA A 631 -12.52 25.88 -28.32
CA ALA A 631 -11.32 26.26 -27.58
C ALA A 631 -10.59 25.04 -26.99
N THR A 632 -11.33 24.05 -26.48
CA THR A 632 -10.75 22.80 -25.93
C THR A 632 -10.11 21.96 -27.04
N ILE A 633 -10.74 21.85 -28.22
CA ILE A 633 -10.16 21.16 -29.39
C ILE A 633 -8.88 21.86 -29.89
N LEU A 634 -8.82 23.20 -29.85
CA LEU A 634 -7.60 23.95 -30.17
C LEU A 634 -6.50 23.71 -29.12
N GLN A 635 -6.84 23.62 -27.83
CA GLN A 635 -5.88 23.29 -26.77
C GLN A 635 -5.36 21.86 -26.85
N VAL A 636 -6.20 20.87 -27.16
CA VAL A 636 -5.76 19.47 -27.40
C VAL A 636 -4.78 19.40 -28.57
N ASN A 637 -5.08 20.08 -29.69
CA ASN A 637 -4.13 20.17 -30.82
C ASN A 637 -2.79 20.82 -30.45
N SER A 638 -2.77 21.79 -29.53
CA SER A 638 -1.50 22.34 -29.02
C SER A 638 -0.76 21.37 -28.10
N LEU A 639 -1.46 20.64 -27.22
CA LEU A 639 -0.87 19.66 -26.30
C LEU A 639 -0.26 18.45 -27.04
N GLU A 640 -0.88 17.99 -28.13
CA GLU A 640 -0.28 16.94 -28.98
C GLU A 640 1.01 17.43 -29.66
N LYS A 641 1.01 18.68 -30.15
CA LYS A 641 2.17 19.30 -30.81
C LYS A 641 3.32 19.54 -29.83
N ASP A 642 3.03 20.01 -28.62
CA ASP A 642 4.01 20.22 -27.56
C ASP A 642 4.54 18.88 -27.01
N GLY A 643 3.68 17.86 -26.89
CA GLY A 643 4.09 16.50 -26.54
C GLY A 643 5.05 15.88 -27.57
N LEU A 644 4.78 16.06 -28.86
CA LEU A 644 5.68 15.66 -29.95
C LEU A 644 7.01 16.45 -29.93
N ALA A 645 7.01 17.72 -29.50
CA ALA A 645 8.23 18.49 -29.32
C ALA A 645 9.05 18.01 -28.11
N ALA A 646 8.41 17.73 -26.98
CA ALA A 646 9.04 17.19 -25.78
C ALA A 646 9.66 15.81 -26.04
N LEU A 647 8.96 14.92 -26.74
CA LEU A 647 9.47 13.60 -27.15
C LEU A 647 10.75 13.70 -28.00
N ASN A 648 10.81 14.69 -28.91
CA ASN A 648 11.99 14.93 -29.72
C ASN A 648 13.14 15.61 -28.93
N ARG A 649 12.85 16.38 -27.88
CA ARG A 649 13.89 16.90 -26.95
C ARG A 649 14.44 15.82 -26.03
N ALA A 650 13.60 14.93 -25.50
CA ALA A 650 14.03 13.85 -24.60
C ALA A 650 15.09 12.93 -25.23
N LYS A 651 15.11 12.79 -26.57
CA LYS A 651 16.18 12.12 -27.33
C LYS A 651 17.57 12.75 -27.20
N PHE A 652 17.69 14.03 -26.83
CA PHE A 652 18.95 14.78 -26.82
C PHE A 652 19.26 15.46 -25.47
N GLU A 653 18.27 16.03 -24.78
CA GLU A 653 18.41 16.67 -23.45
C GLU A 653 17.52 15.97 -22.41
N GLN A 654 17.98 14.82 -21.91
CA GLN A 654 17.15 13.85 -21.16
C GLN A 654 16.40 14.45 -19.96
N LEU A 655 17.09 15.14 -19.04
CA LEU A 655 16.46 15.76 -17.86
C LEU A 655 15.50 16.90 -18.22
N ARG A 656 15.79 17.67 -19.26
CA ARG A 656 14.97 18.84 -19.64
C ARG A 656 13.73 18.41 -20.43
N GLY A 657 13.87 17.41 -21.30
CA GLY A 657 12.75 16.76 -21.96
C GLY A 657 11.78 16.09 -20.98
N LEU A 658 12.29 15.54 -19.86
CA LEU A 658 11.44 14.99 -18.79
C LEU A 658 10.59 16.08 -18.12
N VAL A 659 11.20 17.23 -17.75
CA VAL A 659 10.46 18.36 -17.13
C VAL A 659 9.46 18.97 -18.12
N ASP A 660 9.84 19.17 -19.39
CA ASP A 660 8.93 19.62 -20.45
C ASP A 660 7.74 18.64 -20.59
N ALA A 661 7.98 17.32 -20.61
CA ALA A 661 6.94 16.30 -20.71
C ALA A 661 6.02 16.24 -19.47
N MET A 662 6.58 16.35 -18.26
CA MET A 662 5.79 16.42 -17.02
C MET A 662 4.88 17.65 -16.99
N GLN A 663 5.34 18.82 -17.42
CA GLN A 663 4.50 20.02 -17.51
C GLN A 663 3.39 19.90 -18.57
N VAL A 664 3.65 19.23 -19.71
CA VAL A 664 2.59 18.95 -20.71
C VAL A 664 1.57 17.95 -20.15
N GLY A 665 2.03 16.93 -19.40
CA GLY A 665 1.16 15.97 -18.71
C GLY A 665 0.28 16.60 -17.62
N GLU A 666 0.86 17.49 -16.80
CA GLU A 666 0.12 18.25 -15.79
C GLU A 666 -0.96 19.14 -16.42
N ARG A 667 -0.63 19.85 -17.51
CA ARG A 667 -1.61 20.67 -18.27
C ARG A 667 -2.73 19.80 -18.86
N ALA A 668 -2.40 18.63 -19.39
CA ALA A 668 -3.40 17.67 -19.88
C ALA A 668 -4.30 17.13 -18.75
N HIS A 669 -3.71 16.74 -17.61
CA HIS A 669 -4.45 16.23 -16.45
C HIS A 669 -5.43 17.27 -15.88
N ASN A 670 -4.98 18.53 -15.75
CA ASN A 670 -5.84 19.64 -15.33
C ASN A 670 -6.96 19.94 -16.35
N LEU A 671 -6.72 19.76 -17.65
CA LEU A 671 -7.76 19.88 -18.69
C LEU A 671 -8.83 18.79 -18.55
N PHE A 672 -8.42 17.53 -18.28
CA PHE A 672 -9.35 16.42 -18.00
C PHE A 672 -10.18 16.66 -16.74
N GLN A 673 -9.53 17.02 -15.61
CA GLN A 673 -10.23 17.25 -14.34
C GLN A 673 -11.23 18.42 -14.39
N THR A 674 -10.91 19.50 -15.11
CA THR A 674 -11.75 20.71 -15.11
C THR A 674 -12.86 20.72 -16.17
N LYS A 675 -12.78 19.90 -17.23
CA LYS A 675 -13.76 19.92 -18.34
C LYS A 675 -14.36 18.56 -18.73
N GLY A 676 -13.90 17.44 -18.18
CA GLY A 676 -14.65 16.17 -18.19
C GLY A 676 -14.91 15.53 -19.57
N GLN A 677 -14.15 15.88 -20.61
CA GLN A 677 -14.27 15.23 -21.93
C GLN A 677 -13.32 14.03 -22.07
N THR A 678 -13.78 12.97 -22.73
CA THR A 678 -13.04 11.71 -22.94
C THR A 678 -12.38 11.60 -24.32
N GLY A 679 -12.12 12.73 -24.99
CA GLY A 679 -11.56 12.79 -26.35
C GLY A 679 -10.03 12.88 -26.38
N PHE A 680 -9.38 11.75 -26.69
CA PHE A 680 -8.00 11.59 -27.17
C PHE A 680 -6.95 12.69 -26.86
N ALA A 681 -6.07 12.38 -25.92
CA ALA A 681 -4.74 13.01 -25.80
C ALA A 681 -3.69 11.91 -25.54
N ALA A 682 -3.49 11.02 -26.52
CA ALA A 682 -2.61 9.86 -26.36
C ALA A 682 -1.13 10.26 -26.34
N SER A 683 -0.74 11.25 -27.15
CA SER A 683 0.66 11.62 -27.37
C SER A 683 1.43 12.04 -26.10
N PRO A 684 0.88 12.87 -25.18
CA PRO A 684 1.58 13.21 -23.94
C PRO A 684 1.69 12.06 -22.93
N ILE A 685 0.66 11.22 -22.81
CA ILE A 685 0.66 10.07 -21.90
C ILE A 685 1.67 9.03 -22.39
N TYR A 686 1.69 8.74 -23.69
CA TYR A 686 2.67 7.83 -24.29
C TYR A 686 4.11 8.38 -24.17
N ALA A 687 4.31 9.70 -24.31
CA ALA A 687 5.62 10.33 -24.10
C ALA A 687 6.10 10.23 -22.63
N LEU A 688 5.21 10.47 -21.67
CA LEU A 688 5.49 10.29 -20.24
C LEU A 688 5.78 8.83 -19.92
N GLN A 689 4.95 7.90 -20.40
CA GLN A 689 5.15 6.47 -20.14
C GLN A 689 6.46 5.96 -20.76
N THR A 690 6.78 6.35 -22.01
CA THR A 690 8.05 5.95 -22.65
C THR A 690 9.28 6.51 -21.93
N THR A 691 9.21 7.72 -21.36
CA THR A 691 10.31 8.27 -20.57
C THR A 691 10.35 7.73 -19.14
N LEU A 692 9.20 7.40 -18.54
CA LEU A 692 9.13 6.72 -17.24
C LEU A 692 9.70 5.30 -17.35
N ASP A 693 9.31 4.53 -18.37
CA ASP A 693 9.89 3.20 -18.67
C ASP A 693 11.42 3.29 -18.83
N GLN A 694 11.94 4.34 -19.49
CA GLN A 694 13.39 4.56 -19.65
C GLN A 694 14.10 5.00 -18.34
N VAL A 695 13.38 5.60 -17.40
CA VAL A 695 13.89 5.97 -16.07
C VAL A 695 13.79 4.78 -15.11
N GLU A 696 12.69 4.02 -15.11
CA GLU A 696 12.53 2.80 -14.31
C GLU A 696 13.52 1.71 -14.73
N ASN A 697 13.76 1.49 -16.04
CA ASN A 697 14.83 0.59 -16.50
C ASN A 697 16.26 1.08 -16.15
N ARG A 698 16.42 2.30 -15.62
CA ARG A 698 17.67 2.79 -15.00
C ARG A 698 17.64 2.76 -13.46
N ALA A 699 16.48 2.95 -12.84
CA ALA A 699 16.28 2.76 -11.40
C ALA A 699 16.30 1.28 -10.98
N LEU A 700 15.99 0.37 -11.91
CA LEU A 700 16.12 -1.09 -11.80
C LEU A 700 17.52 -1.60 -12.17
N GLN A 701 18.54 -0.73 -12.22
CA GLN A 701 19.90 -1.20 -11.99
C GLN A 701 19.99 -1.75 -10.55
N PRO A 702 20.61 -2.92 -10.32
CA PRO A 702 20.88 -3.36 -8.96
C PRO A 702 21.75 -2.31 -8.25
N TRP A 703 21.49 -2.05 -6.97
CA TRP A 703 22.18 -1.03 -6.18
C TRP A 703 23.70 -1.18 -6.28
N GLN A 704 24.34 -0.39 -7.14
CA GLN A 704 25.79 -0.36 -7.25
C GLN A 704 26.35 0.32 -5.99
N HIS A 705 26.66 -0.49 -4.98
CA HIS A 705 27.31 -0.05 -3.76
C HIS A 705 28.73 0.44 -4.07
N GLN A 706 28.84 1.72 -4.43
CA GLN A 706 30.10 2.42 -4.63
C GLN A 706 30.82 2.51 -3.29
N THR A 707 31.63 1.48 -3.00
CA THR A 707 32.30 1.33 -1.71
C THR A 707 33.41 2.37 -1.61
N LEU A 708 33.32 3.25 -0.62
CA LEU A 708 34.29 4.32 -0.35
C LEU A 708 35.58 3.72 0.28
N LEU A 709 36.35 3.00 -0.54
CA LEU A 709 37.56 2.26 -0.17
C LEU A 709 38.77 3.17 0.09
N ALA A 710 38.71 3.96 1.16
CA ALA A 710 39.83 4.80 1.61
C ALA A 710 39.99 4.86 3.15
N HIS A 711 39.08 4.26 3.92
CA HIS A 711 39.18 4.16 5.37
C HIS A 711 39.98 2.91 5.80
N SER A 712 41.17 3.12 6.37
CA SER A 712 41.99 2.09 7.01
C SER A 712 41.64 1.86 8.49
N SER A 713 40.46 2.32 8.92
CA SER A 713 40.00 2.37 10.30
C SER A 713 38.48 2.20 10.34
N ILE A 714 37.96 1.73 11.49
CA ILE A 714 36.52 1.77 11.79
C ILE A 714 36.01 3.22 11.67
N VAL A 715 34.89 3.38 10.95
CA VAL A 715 34.09 4.59 10.87
C VAL A 715 33.12 4.61 12.06
N LYS A 716 33.14 5.70 12.84
CA LYS A 716 32.26 5.89 14.01
C LYS A 716 30.92 6.53 13.63
N THR A 717 30.97 7.60 12.83
CA THR A 717 29.77 8.26 12.26
C THR A 717 29.96 8.55 10.78
N ALA A 718 28.85 8.64 10.05
CA ALA A 718 28.79 9.16 8.69
C ALA A 718 27.53 10.04 8.55
N GLN A 719 27.67 11.25 8.00
CA GLN A 719 26.56 12.18 7.82
C GLN A 719 26.68 12.94 6.49
N PHE A 720 25.58 13.10 5.77
CA PHE A 720 25.51 13.96 4.59
C PHE A 720 25.54 15.46 4.96
N SER A 721 26.04 16.29 4.06
CA SER A 721 25.78 17.73 4.08
C SER A 721 24.29 18.01 3.80
N PRO A 722 23.74 19.16 4.24
CA PRO A 722 22.32 19.50 4.04
C PRO A 722 21.85 19.54 2.57
N ASP A 723 22.78 19.70 1.62
CA ASP A 723 22.53 19.68 0.17
C ASP A 723 22.77 18.30 -0.48
N GLY A 724 23.10 17.28 0.31
CA GLY A 724 23.36 15.90 -0.12
C GLY A 724 24.66 15.69 -0.92
N LYS A 725 25.43 16.74 -1.23
CA LYS A 725 26.59 16.63 -2.13
C LYS A 725 27.85 16.09 -1.47
N ARG A 726 27.95 16.12 -0.14
CA ARG A 726 29.13 15.69 0.60
C ARG A 726 28.76 14.77 1.76
N ILE A 727 29.70 13.94 2.20
CA ILE A 727 29.57 13.11 3.39
C ILE A 727 30.75 13.40 4.31
N VAL A 728 30.52 13.63 5.60
CA VAL A 728 31.57 13.67 6.63
C VAL A 728 31.59 12.35 7.40
N THR A 729 32.79 11.87 7.73
CA THR A 729 33.03 10.58 8.40
C THR A 729 34.00 10.75 9.56
N ALA A 730 33.69 10.21 10.73
CA ALA A 730 34.58 10.18 11.89
C ALA A 730 35.33 8.83 11.98
N LEU A 731 36.63 8.86 12.30
CA LEU A 731 37.47 7.66 12.34
C LEU A 731 38.08 7.39 13.72
N LEU A 732 37.95 6.14 14.15
CA LEU A 732 38.45 5.64 15.43
C LEU A 732 39.99 5.74 15.51
N TYR A 733 40.72 4.97 14.72
CA TYR A 733 42.18 4.86 14.85
C TYR A 733 42.98 5.85 13.99
N ASP A 734 42.38 6.47 12.98
CA ASP A 734 43.03 7.47 12.10
C ASP A 734 43.01 8.90 12.69
N LYS A 735 42.42 9.09 13.88
CA LYS A 735 42.41 10.37 14.66
C LYS A 735 41.97 11.61 13.87
N THR A 736 41.15 11.39 12.85
CA THR A 736 40.74 12.40 11.86
C THR A 736 39.30 12.19 11.44
N ALA A 737 38.65 13.26 11.02
CA ALA A 737 37.47 13.14 10.19
C ALA A 737 37.88 13.29 8.71
N ARG A 738 37.07 12.75 7.79
CA ARG A 738 37.26 12.96 6.35
C ARG A 738 35.96 13.38 5.67
N VAL A 739 36.08 14.19 4.63
CA VAL A 739 34.98 14.69 3.81
C VAL A 739 35.06 14.07 2.42
N TRP A 740 33.93 13.53 1.95
CA TRP A 740 33.78 12.85 0.68
C TRP A 740 32.86 13.65 -0.24
N ASP A 741 33.11 13.58 -1.55
CA ASP A 741 32.11 13.95 -2.55
C ASP A 741 31.12 12.78 -2.72
N ALA A 742 29.83 13.04 -2.55
CA ALA A 742 28.80 12.00 -2.49
C ALA A 742 28.48 11.36 -3.85
N GLN A 743 28.87 12.00 -4.96
CA GLN A 743 28.57 11.53 -6.33
C GLN A 743 29.72 10.72 -6.93
N SER A 744 30.97 11.10 -6.67
CA SER A 744 32.18 10.48 -7.19
C SER A 744 32.89 9.56 -6.20
N GLY A 745 32.53 9.63 -4.91
CA GLY A 745 33.13 8.87 -3.83
C GLY A 745 34.59 9.24 -3.53
N GLN A 746 35.08 10.38 -4.04
CA GLN A 746 36.45 10.83 -3.83
C GLN A 746 36.61 11.53 -2.48
N GLU A 747 37.81 11.43 -1.88
CA GLU A 747 38.17 12.21 -0.70
C GLU A 747 38.38 13.67 -1.10
N VAL A 748 37.55 14.56 -0.56
CA VAL A 748 37.64 16.01 -0.75
C VAL A 748 38.60 16.62 0.26
N ALA A 749 38.60 16.12 1.51
CA ALA A 749 39.47 16.62 2.57
C ALA A 749 39.69 15.63 3.72
N LYS A 750 40.84 15.76 4.39
CA LYS A 750 41.15 15.12 5.67
C LYS A 750 41.30 16.16 6.77
N LEU A 751 40.39 16.16 7.73
CA LEU A 751 40.36 17.04 8.89
C LEU A 751 41.27 16.46 9.98
N ALA A 752 42.51 16.93 10.01
CA ALA A 752 43.59 16.41 10.85
C ALA A 752 43.98 17.39 11.96
N GLY A 753 43.97 16.94 13.22
CA GLY A 753 44.40 17.76 14.35
C GLY A 753 44.17 17.16 15.74
N HIS A 754 43.18 16.26 15.89
CA HIS A 754 42.91 15.57 17.15
C HIS A 754 44.03 14.60 17.55
N LYS A 755 44.22 14.42 18.86
CA LYS A 755 45.21 13.51 19.47
C LYS A 755 44.62 12.17 19.89
N GLY A 756 43.30 12.05 19.99
CA GLY A 756 42.54 10.86 20.36
C GLY A 756 41.71 10.33 19.19
N SER A 757 40.85 9.34 19.45
CA SER A 757 39.91 8.84 18.45
C SER A 757 38.80 9.85 18.19
N VAL A 758 38.35 10.02 16.94
CA VAL A 758 37.21 10.91 16.63
C VAL A 758 35.91 10.14 16.80
N ASN A 759 35.12 10.53 17.81
CA ASN A 759 33.89 9.86 18.21
C ASN A 759 32.70 10.21 17.31
N ALA A 760 32.58 11.47 16.89
CA ALA A 760 31.56 11.91 15.96
C ALA A 760 32.02 13.10 15.11
N ALA A 761 31.39 13.26 13.95
CA ALA A 761 31.53 14.40 13.05
C ALA A 761 30.16 14.76 12.44
N GLN A 762 29.83 16.05 12.39
CA GLN A 762 28.55 16.58 11.90
C GLN A 762 28.72 17.91 11.14
N PHE A 763 27.94 18.14 10.07
CA PHE A 763 27.80 19.44 9.40
C PHE A 763 26.86 20.41 10.15
N SER A 764 27.10 21.72 9.98
CA SER A 764 26.16 22.78 10.33
C SER A 764 24.89 22.73 9.46
N PRO A 765 23.74 23.28 9.90
CA PRO A 765 22.50 23.29 9.12
C PRO A 765 22.58 24.03 7.78
N ASP A 766 23.55 24.93 7.61
CA ASP A 766 23.84 25.63 6.35
C ASP A 766 24.94 24.97 5.51
N GLY A 767 25.52 23.86 5.99
CA GLY A 767 26.56 23.07 5.32
C GLY A 767 27.95 23.72 5.24
N LYS A 768 28.15 24.90 5.85
CA LYS A 768 29.41 25.66 5.78
C LYS A 768 30.44 25.30 6.84
N ARG A 769 30.04 24.68 7.96
CA ARG A 769 30.96 24.25 9.02
C ARG A 769 30.79 22.77 9.32
N ILE A 770 31.81 22.17 9.90
CA ILE A 770 31.82 20.81 10.44
C ILE A 770 32.26 20.90 11.91
N VAL A 771 31.61 20.16 12.80
CA VAL A 771 32.10 19.91 14.17
C VAL A 771 32.63 18.48 14.26
N THR A 772 33.74 18.29 14.98
CA THR A 772 34.29 16.96 15.33
C THR A 772 34.55 16.88 16.83
N VAL A 773 34.32 15.70 17.44
CA VAL A 773 34.54 15.42 18.87
C VAL A 773 35.43 14.18 19.06
N SER A 774 36.18 14.13 20.17
CA SER A 774 37.31 13.19 20.30
C SER A 774 37.67 12.84 21.74
N GLU A 775 38.35 11.69 21.88
CA GLU A 775 39.09 11.22 23.07
C GLU A 775 40.40 12.04 23.31
N ASP A 776 40.40 13.33 22.98
CA ASP A 776 41.43 14.31 23.39
C ASP A 776 40.80 15.55 24.03
N ASP A 777 39.69 15.32 24.75
CA ASP A 777 38.98 16.24 25.64
C ASP A 777 38.50 17.53 24.93
N THR A 778 38.46 17.50 23.59
CA THR A 778 38.23 18.68 22.76
C THR A 778 37.27 18.39 21.62
N ALA A 779 36.51 19.42 21.27
CA ALA A 779 35.79 19.50 20.02
C ALA A 779 36.43 20.54 19.09
N ARG A 780 36.29 20.39 17.78
CA ARG A 780 36.86 21.32 16.78
C ARG A 780 35.84 21.69 15.74
N VAL A 781 35.86 22.95 15.34
CA VAL A 781 35.02 23.51 14.28
C VAL A 781 35.90 23.74 13.07
N TRP A 782 35.49 23.22 11.93
CA TRP A 782 36.19 23.32 10.66
C TRP A 782 35.34 24.08 9.66
N ASP A 783 35.96 24.88 8.81
CA ASP A 783 35.31 25.43 7.63
C ASP A 783 35.16 24.32 6.58
N ALA A 784 33.95 24.10 6.07
CA ALA A 784 33.65 22.95 5.24
C ALA A 784 34.15 23.09 3.79
N GLU A 785 34.56 24.28 3.33
CA GLU A 785 35.04 24.51 1.96
C GLU A 785 36.57 24.48 1.90
N SER A 786 37.22 25.25 2.77
CA SER A 786 38.69 25.34 2.89
C SER A 786 39.31 24.25 3.77
N SER A 787 38.50 23.51 4.53
CA SER A 787 38.90 22.43 5.45
C SER A 787 39.88 22.86 6.55
N GLN A 788 39.92 24.16 6.87
CA GLN A 788 40.75 24.72 7.94
C GLN A 788 40.04 24.67 9.29
N GLU A 789 40.80 24.55 10.38
CA GLU A 789 40.30 24.68 11.75
C GLU A 789 39.92 26.15 12.00
N VAL A 790 38.62 26.41 12.23
CA VAL A 790 38.06 27.73 12.54
C VAL A 790 38.17 28.02 14.03
N ALA A 791 37.85 27.02 14.85
CA ALA A 791 37.87 27.15 16.31
C ALA A 791 38.16 25.81 16.98
N LYS A 792 38.84 25.87 18.13
CA LYS A 792 39.04 24.72 19.02
C LYS A 792 38.28 24.94 20.32
N LEU A 793 37.32 24.07 20.58
CA LEU A 793 36.51 24.04 21.80
C LEU A 793 37.26 23.18 22.82
N ALA A 794 37.91 23.85 23.77
CA ALA A 794 38.73 23.22 24.81
C ALA A 794 38.27 23.69 26.19
N GLY A 795 37.94 22.75 27.06
CA GLY A 795 37.42 23.04 28.40
C GLY A 795 36.85 21.82 29.12
N HIS A 796 36.42 20.78 28.39
CA HIS A 796 36.11 19.48 28.96
C HIS A 796 37.35 18.82 29.59
N GLU A 797 37.13 17.97 30.60
CA GLU A 797 38.18 17.30 31.38
C GLU A 797 38.33 15.79 31.07
N ASP A 798 37.44 15.22 30.24
CA ASP A 798 37.52 13.87 29.68
C ASP A 798 36.86 13.85 28.27
N SER A 799 36.98 12.71 27.61
CA SER A 799 36.49 12.31 26.30
C SER A 799 35.13 12.89 25.92
N VAL A 800 35.09 13.61 24.80
CA VAL A 800 33.85 14.16 24.24
C VAL A 800 33.20 13.12 23.33
N TYR A 801 31.96 12.73 23.64
CA TYR A 801 31.23 11.68 22.94
C TYR A 801 30.42 12.20 21.75
N ALA A 802 29.69 13.31 21.95
CA ALA A 802 28.77 13.87 20.96
C ALA A 802 28.91 15.40 20.85
N ALA A 803 28.56 15.93 19.68
CA ALA A 803 28.27 17.36 19.49
C ALA A 803 27.17 17.58 18.46
N GLN A 804 26.38 18.63 18.64
CA GLN A 804 25.32 19.05 17.73
C GLN A 804 25.34 20.57 17.55
N PHE A 805 25.12 21.06 16.34
CA PHE A 805 24.85 22.49 16.08
C PHE A 805 23.42 22.87 16.48
N SER A 806 23.22 24.11 16.91
CA SER A 806 21.88 24.71 17.04
C SER A 806 21.19 24.82 15.67
N PRO A 807 19.83 24.89 15.62
CA PRO A 807 19.11 24.99 14.34
C PRO A 807 19.45 26.22 13.48
N ASP A 808 19.98 27.29 14.10
CA ASP A 808 20.47 28.49 13.40
C ASP A 808 21.97 28.45 13.07
N GLY A 809 22.66 27.35 13.40
CA GLY A 809 24.10 27.11 13.15
C GLY A 809 25.07 27.91 14.01
N LYS A 810 24.60 28.77 14.92
CA LYS A 810 25.45 29.72 15.67
C LYS A 810 26.04 29.18 16.95
N ARG A 811 25.45 28.14 17.54
CA ARG A 811 25.96 27.49 18.74
C ARG A 811 26.21 26.01 18.49
N ILE A 812 27.08 25.43 19.30
CA ILE A 812 27.34 24.00 19.38
C ILE A 812 27.05 23.58 20.82
N VAL A 813 26.42 22.42 21.02
CA VAL A 813 26.43 21.73 22.31
C VAL A 813 27.36 20.51 22.19
N THR A 814 28.17 20.26 23.21
CA THR A 814 29.01 19.06 23.37
C THR A 814 28.56 18.26 24.58
N ALA A 815 28.73 16.94 24.55
CA ALA A 815 28.49 16.03 25.66
C ALA A 815 29.75 15.21 25.96
N SER A 816 30.14 15.10 27.23
CA SER A 816 31.40 14.48 27.65
C SER A 816 31.21 13.50 28.82
N ARG A 817 32.19 12.62 28.94
CA ARG A 817 32.41 11.76 30.10
C ARG A 817 32.72 12.54 31.39
N ASP A 818 33.09 13.82 31.32
CA ASP A 818 33.33 14.70 32.49
C ASP A 818 32.06 15.13 33.25
N TRP A 819 30.94 14.44 33.02
CA TRP A 819 29.61 14.68 33.60
C TRP A 819 28.99 16.04 33.22
N THR A 820 29.61 16.80 32.31
CA THR A 820 29.07 18.05 31.77
C THR A 820 28.64 17.92 30.31
N ALA A 821 27.64 18.71 29.95
CA ALA A 821 27.48 19.17 28.58
C ALA A 821 27.84 20.67 28.51
N ARG A 822 28.35 21.15 27.38
CA ARG A 822 28.81 22.55 27.25
C ARG A 822 28.28 23.19 25.98
N VAL A 823 27.90 24.46 26.08
CA VAL A 823 27.38 25.27 24.98
C VAL A 823 28.47 26.24 24.54
N TRP A 824 28.74 26.28 23.24
CA TRP A 824 29.80 27.08 22.63
C TRP A 824 29.24 27.97 21.53
N ASP A 825 29.87 29.12 21.32
CA ASP A 825 29.67 29.93 20.11
C ASP A 825 30.44 29.30 18.93
N ALA A 826 29.75 29.06 17.83
CA ALA A 826 30.27 28.28 16.69
C ALA A 826 31.21 29.06 15.76
N GLU A 827 31.50 30.34 16.05
CA GLU A 827 32.35 31.22 15.25
C GLU A 827 33.64 31.60 15.97
N SER A 828 33.52 32.04 17.22
CA SER A 828 34.64 32.39 18.11
C SER A 828 35.21 31.20 18.88
N GLY A 829 34.44 30.11 19.01
CA GLY A 829 34.79 28.97 19.86
C GLY A 829 34.70 29.22 21.37
N GLN A 830 34.14 30.35 21.79
CA GLN A 830 34.01 30.69 23.21
C GLN A 830 32.92 29.85 23.88
N GLU A 831 33.16 29.46 25.14
CA GLU A 831 32.14 28.83 25.97
C GLU A 831 31.06 29.86 26.34
N VAL A 832 29.79 29.48 26.15
CA VAL A 832 28.59 30.29 26.42
C VAL A 832 27.94 29.85 27.73
N ALA A 833 27.91 28.54 28.01
CA ALA A 833 27.39 27.98 29.24
C ALA A 833 27.93 26.56 29.51
N ILE A 834 28.05 26.18 30.78
CA ILE A 834 28.27 24.80 31.23
C ILE A 834 26.95 24.28 31.79
N LEU A 835 26.53 23.10 31.33
CA LEU A 835 25.36 22.37 31.82
C LEU A 835 25.85 21.36 32.86
N MET A 836 25.76 21.75 34.13
CA MET A 836 26.31 21.02 35.28
C MET A 836 25.17 20.53 36.18
N GLY A 837 25.18 19.23 36.50
CA GLY A 837 24.21 18.64 37.42
C GLY A 837 24.04 17.12 37.31
N HIS A 838 24.43 16.50 36.19
CA HIS A 838 24.50 15.04 36.06
C HIS A 838 25.56 14.43 36.99
N GLU A 839 25.32 13.19 37.43
CA GLU A 839 26.18 12.48 38.38
C GLU A 839 27.11 11.43 37.72
N GLU A 840 26.87 11.09 36.45
CA GLU A 840 27.73 10.25 35.60
C GLU A 840 27.82 10.81 34.15
N GLY A 841 28.50 10.11 33.22
CA GLY A 841 28.86 10.62 31.90
C GLY A 841 27.66 11.05 31.04
N VAL A 842 27.78 12.18 30.34
CA VAL A 842 26.73 12.66 29.42
C VAL A 842 26.99 12.08 28.03
N ILE A 843 26.13 11.15 27.60
CA ILE A 843 26.26 10.39 26.35
C ILE A 843 25.87 11.25 25.15
N GLU A 844 24.76 11.98 25.26
CA GLU A 844 24.18 12.77 24.18
C GLU A 844 23.67 14.14 24.68
N ALA A 845 23.76 15.16 23.83
CA ALA A 845 23.09 16.44 24.02
C ALA A 845 22.51 16.95 22.68
N GLN A 846 21.25 17.40 22.69
CA GLN A 846 20.55 17.93 21.51
C GLN A 846 19.81 19.24 21.80
N PHE A 847 19.75 20.16 20.84
CA PHE A 847 18.92 21.37 20.92
C PHE A 847 17.43 21.08 20.64
N SER A 848 16.54 21.90 21.20
CA SER A 848 15.14 21.98 20.77
C SER A 848 15.02 22.56 19.35
N PRO A 849 13.93 22.29 18.60
CA PRO A 849 13.73 22.82 17.24
C PRO A 849 13.73 24.36 17.14
N ASP A 850 13.46 25.07 18.24
CA ASP A 850 13.54 26.54 18.33
C ASP A 850 14.88 27.05 18.89
N GLY A 851 15.83 26.16 19.18
CA GLY A 851 17.18 26.46 19.68
C GLY A 851 17.24 27.05 21.09
N LYS A 852 16.14 27.10 21.84
CA LYS A 852 16.08 27.73 23.17
C LYS A 852 16.39 26.79 24.33
N ARG A 853 16.13 25.50 24.18
CA ARG A 853 16.44 24.48 25.18
C ARG A 853 17.42 23.45 24.64
N ILE A 854 18.07 22.75 25.56
CA ILE A 854 18.87 21.55 25.29
C ILE A 854 18.26 20.41 26.09
N VAL A 855 18.31 19.19 25.55
CA VAL A 855 18.11 17.95 26.30
C VAL A 855 19.43 17.19 26.34
N THR A 856 19.78 16.65 27.50
CA THR A 856 20.93 15.76 27.71
C THR A 856 20.46 14.37 28.13
N ALA A 857 21.24 13.34 27.77
CA ALA A 857 21.05 11.96 28.18
C ALA A 857 22.33 11.45 28.83
N SER A 858 22.24 10.79 29.98
CA SER A 858 23.39 10.44 30.82
C SER A 858 23.38 8.97 31.26
N GLU A 859 24.56 8.51 31.66
CA GLU A 859 24.77 7.28 32.39
C GLU A 859 24.05 7.29 33.77
N ASP A 860 23.73 8.46 34.34
CA ASP A 860 23.11 8.65 35.68
C ASP A 860 21.62 8.29 35.81
N ASP A 861 21.11 7.41 34.95
CA ASP A 861 19.69 7.05 34.77
C ASP A 861 18.74 8.24 34.44
N THR A 862 19.23 9.48 34.30
CA THR A 862 18.40 10.65 33.97
C THR A 862 18.64 11.21 32.56
N ALA A 863 17.61 11.88 32.06
CA ALA A 863 17.76 12.92 31.04
C ALA A 863 17.39 14.27 31.65
N ARG A 864 18.01 15.36 31.20
CA ARG A 864 17.78 16.71 31.76
C ARG A 864 17.52 17.73 30.68
N VAL A 865 16.70 18.73 31.00
CA VAL A 865 16.30 19.81 30.10
C VAL A 865 16.91 21.10 30.63
N TRP A 866 17.55 21.87 29.76
CA TRP A 866 18.30 23.07 30.11
C TRP A 866 17.88 24.26 29.25
N ASP A 867 17.99 25.47 29.78
CA ASP A 867 17.94 26.70 28.98
C ASP A 867 19.28 26.91 28.27
N ALA A 868 19.24 27.02 26.94
CA ALA A 868 20.44 27.01 26.10
C ALA A 868 21.23 28.33 26.11
N GLN A 869 20.75 29.36 26.81
CA GLN A 869 21.37 30.69 26.86
C GLN A 869 22.00 31.01 28.23
N SER A 870 21.42 30.48 29.30
CA SER A 870 21.86 30.66 30.69
C SER A 870 22.52 29.42 31.29
N GLY A 871 22.33 28.25 30.69
CA GLY A 871 22.79 26.97 31.21
C GLY A 871 21.99 26.43 32.39
N GLN A 872 20.90 27.10 32.79
CA GLN A 872 20.10 26.68 33.95
C GLN A 872 19.26 25.44 33.63
N GLU A 873 19.17 24.53 34.61
CA GLU A 873 18.28 23.37 34.55
C GLU A 873 16.81 23.83 34.58
N VAL A 874 16.00 23.29 33.67
CA VAL A 874 14.57 23.56 33.50
C VAL A 874 13.73 22.40 34.04
N ALA A 875 14.19 21.16 33.85
CA ALA A 875 13.56 19.95 34.38
C ALA A 875 14.52 18.75 34.39
N ILE A 876 14.37 17.85 35.37
CA ILE A 876 14.97 16.52 35.39
C ILE A 876 13.89 15.49 35.01
N LEU A 877 14.20 14.63 34.04
CA LEU A 877 13.33 13.55 33.57
C LEU A 877 13.66 12.27 34.36
N THR A 878 13.17 12.20 35.59
CA THR A 878 13.42 11.08 36.50
C THR A 878 12.42 9.93 36.29
N GLY A 879 12.91 8.69 36.35
CA GLY A 879 12.05 7.51 36.41
C GLY A 879 12.56 6.29 35.65
N HIS A 880 13.55 6.43 34.76
CA HIS A 880 14.29 5.30 34.19
C HIS A 880 15.06 4.54 35.29
N GLU A 881 15.35 3.26 35.00
CA GLU A 881 15.92 2.29 35.95
C GLU A 881 17.30 1.77 35.47
N SER A 882 17.89 2.46 34.49
CA SER A 882 19.23 2.26 33.91
C SER A 882 19.53 3.39 32.90
N ASN A 883 20.81 3.62 32.63
CA ASN A 883 21.42 4.60 31.70
C ASN A 883 20.51 5.04 30.54
N VAL A 884 20.42 6.35 30.29
CA VAL A 884 19.63 6.91 29.18
C VAL A 884 20.53 7.06 27.96
N ASN A 885 20.37 6.16 26.99
CA ASN A 885 21.22 6.04 25.80
C ASN A 885 20.99 7.15 24.76
N ALA A 886 19.79 7.72 24.70
CA ALA A 886 19.43 8.77 23.75
C ALA A 886 18.25 9.62 24.25
N ALA A 887 18.21 10.91 23.86
CA ALA A 887 17.09 11.81 24.14
C ALA A 887 16.84 12.82 23.01
N GLN A 888 15.59 12.92 22.54
CA GLN A 888 15.20 13.77 21.41
C GLN A 888 13.89 14.53 21.65
N PHE A 889 13.83 15.80 21.26
CA PHE A 889 12.59 16.60 21.23
C PHE A 889 11.63 16.17 20.11
N SER A 890 10.32 16.33 20.32
CA SER A 890 9.32 16.28 19.25
C SER A 890 9.51 17.43 18.24
N PRO A 891 9.04 17.31 16.98
CA PRO A 891 9.18 18.38 15.97
C PRO A 891 8.54 19.71 16.36
N ASP A 892 7.56 19.71 17.28
CA ASP A 892 6.94 20.92 17.82
C ASP A 892 7.58 21.42 19.14
N GLY A 893 8.65 20.76 19.60
CA GLY A 893 9.41 21.09 20.81
C GLY A 893 8.66 20.90 22.13
N LYS A 894 7.45 20.32 22.14
CA LYS A 894 6.63 20.20 23.36
C LYS A 894 6.88 18.92 24.15
N ARG A 895 7.34 17.86 23.51
CA ARG A 895 7.66 16.58 24.18
C ARG A 895 9.12 16.22 23.99
N ILE A 896 9.59 15.32 24.83
CA ILE A 896 10.86 14.62 24.68
C ILE A 896 10.56 13.12 24.64
N VAL A 897 11.33 12.37 23.85
CA VAL A 897 11.40 10.90 23.95
C VAL A 897 12.80 10.51 24.40
N THR A 898 12.89 9.59 25.36
CA THR A 898 14.13 8.99 25.85
C THR A 898 14.16 7.49 25.54
N ALA A 899 15.36 6.94 25.39
CA ALA A 899 15.62 5.50 25.27
C ALA A 899 16.62 5.07 26.35
N SER A 900 16.38 3.95 27.03
CA SER A 900 17.15 3.55 28.22
C SER A 900 17.55 2.07 28.21
N GLY A 901 18.56 1.76 29.01
CA GLY A 901 18.90 0.40 29.39
C GLY A 901 17.79 -0.35 30.15
N ASP A 902 16.78 0.34 30.71
CA ASP A 902 15.63 -0.27 31.40
C ASP A 902 14.66 -1.03 30.48
N SER A 903 15.04 -1.24 29.21
CA SER A 903 14.26 -1.86 28.15
C SER A 903 12.95 -1.12 27.82
N THR A 904 12.86 0.17 28.18
CA THR A 904 11.75 1.05 27.79
C THR A 904 12.23 2.31 27.06
N ALA A 905 11.31 2.91 26.32
CA ALA A 905 11.39 4.32 25.95
C ALA A 905 10.31 5.08 26.73
N ARG A 906 10.53 6.36 27.02
CA ARG A 906 9.56 7.19 27.76
C ARG A 906 9.32 8.50 27.04
N VAL A 907 8.10 9.00 27.13
CA VAL A 907 7.66 10.27 26.55
C VAL A 907 7.38 11.23 27.68
N TRP A 908 7.93 12.43 27.60
CA TRP A 908 7.90 13.45 28.65
C TRP A 908 7.32 14.75 28.12
N ASP A 909 6.71 15.55 28.99
CA ASP A 909 6.41 16.96 28.70
C ASP A 909 7.68 17.80 28.89
N ALA A 910 8.09 18.52 27.84
CA ALA A 910 9.37 19.22 27.81
C ALA A 910 9.43 20.49 28.69
N GLN A 911 8.32 20.91 29.29
CA GLN A 911 8.22 22.13 30.08
C GLN A 911 8.09 21.86 31.59
N SER A 912 7.51 20.71 31.96
CA SER A 912 7.24 20.30 33.34
C SER A 912 8.03 19.06 33.78
N GLY A 913 8.71 18.39 32.86
CA GLY A 913 9.47 17.16 33.10
C GLY A 913 8.64 15.92 33.43
N GLN A 914 7.31 16.02 33.39
CA GLN A 914 6.42 14.93 33.78
C GLN A 914 6.41 13.81 32.73
N GLU A 915 6.37 12.56 33.17
CA GLU A 915 6.15 11.40 32.29
C GLU A 915 4.73 11.45 31.71
N VAL A 916 4.63 11.40 30.39
CA VAL A 916 3.37 11.37 29.62
C VAL A 916 3.03 9.93 29.20
N ALA A 917 4.03 9.08 28.95
CA ALA A 917 3.85 7.65 28.69
C ALA A 917 5.16 6.84 28.83
N LYS A 918 5.09 5.66 29.45
CA LYS A 918 6.13 4.59 29.39
C LYS A 918 5.82 3.62 28.25
N LEU A 919 6.66 3.59 27.22
CA LEU A 919 6.58 2.70 26.06
C LEU A 919 7.27 1.37 26.40
N ALA A 920 6.60 0.57 27.23
CA ALA A 920 7.08 -0.73 27.69
C ALA A 920 6.81 -1.85 26.67
N GLY A 921 7.72 -2.83 26.59
CA GLY A 921 7.49 -4.09 25.87
C GLY A 921 8.68 -4.62 25.06
N HIS A 922 9.77 -3.86 24.93
CA HIS A 922 11.04 -4.40 24.43
C HIS A 922 11.65 -5.38 25.44
N GLU A 923 12.36 -6.39 24.95
CA GLU A 923 12.94 -7.47 25.79
C GLU A 923 14.41 -7.24 26.15
N ALA A 924 14.99 -6.12 25.70
CA ALA A 924 16.36 -5.69 26.03
C ALA A 924 16.52 -4.17 25.83
N TYR A 925 17.70 -3.66 26.23
CA TYR A 925 18.15 -2.27 26.11
C TYR A 925 17.61 -1.53 24.87
N VAL A 926 16.95 -0.39 25.07
CA VAL A 926 16.54 0.48 23.97
C VAL A 926 17.68 1.44 23.66
N ASN A 927 18.27 1.31 22.48
CA ASN A 927 19.48 2.03 22.09
C ASN A 927 19.16 3.38 21.43
N ALA A 928 17.97 3.52 20.84
CA ALA A 928 17.51 4.76 20.22
C ALA A 928 15.99 4.87 20.23
N ALA A 929 15.48 6.10 20.35
CA ALA A 929 14.10 6.46 20.10
C ALA A 929 14.05 7.79 19.32
N GLN A 930 13.15 7.89 18.33
CA GLN A 930 12.98 9.10 17.52
C GLN A 930 11.51 9.37 17.19
N PHE A 931 11.14 10.64 17.07
CA PHE A 931 9.82 11.04 16.55
C PHE A 931 9.78 10.98 15.02
N SER A 932 8.61 10.66 14.45
CA SER A 932 8.36 10.90 13.03
C SER A 932 8.34 12.40 12.72
N PRO A 933 8.68 12.84 11.48
CA PRO A 933 8.68 14.26 11.12
C PRO A 933 7.33 14.97 11.28
N ASP A 934 6.21 14.22 11.27
CA ASP A 934 4.87 14.76 11.55
C ASP A 934 4.47 14.73 13.03
N GLY A 935 5.35 14.27 13.93
CA GLY A 935 5.15 14.18 15.37
C GLY A 935 4.15 13.12 15.86
N LYS A 936 3.53 12.35 14.95
CA LYS A 936 2.42 11.43 15.28
C LYS A 936 2.85 10.02 15.66
N ARG A 937 4.12 9.66 15.47
CA ARG A 937 4.67 8.34 15.76
C ARG A 937 6.03 8.46 16.43
N ILE A 938 6.38 7.45 17.22
CA ILE A 938 7.73 7.24 17.74
C ILE A 938 8.25 5.92 17.17
N LEU A 939 9.50 5.89 16.71
CA LEU A 939 10.23 4.68 16.38
C LEU A 939 11.22 4.40 17.52
N THR A 940 11.19 3.19 18.09
CA THR A 940 12.21 2.70 19.04
C THR A 940 13.00 1.55 18.42
N ALA A 941 14.28 1.42 18.78
CA ALA A 941 15.16 0.33 18.35
C ALA A 941 15.91 -0.27 19.54
N SER A 942 15.90 -1.60 19.66
CA SER A 942 16.40 -2.33 20.85
C SER A 942 17.39 -3.45 20.50
N GLY A 943 18.19 -3.84 21.50
CA GLY A 943 18.97 -5.07 21.49
C GLY A 943 18.15 -6.36 21.33
N ASP A 944 16.81 -6.31 21.50
CA ASP A 944 15.90 -7.42 21.22
C ASP A 944 15.75 -7.75 19.72
N LYS A 945 16.48 -7.02 18.86
CA LYS A 945 16.50 -7.12 17.39
C LYS A 945 15.20 -6.67 16.72
N THR A 946 14.31 -6.00 17.46
CA THR A 946 13.11 -5.36 16.94
C THR A 946 13.26 -3.85 16.88
N ALA A 947 12.57 -3.25 15.91
CA ALA A 947 12.22 -1.84 15.93
C ALA A 947 10.70 -1.73 16.00
N ARG A 948 10.17 -0.83 16.84
CA ARG A 948 8.73 -0.72 17.13
C ARG A 948 8.23 0.68 16.84
N VAL A 949 7.05 0.77 16.23
CA VAL A 949 6.39 2.03 15.87
C VAL A 949 5.20 2.25 16.78
N TRP A 950 5.28 3.25 17.63
CA TRP A 950 4.26 3.61 18.62
C TRP A 950 3.43 4.78 18.08
N PRO A 951 2.09 4.70 18.08
CA PRO A 951 1.25 5.86 17.79
C PRO A 951 1.33 6.85 18.96
N VAL A 952 1.63 8.11 18.68
CA VAL A 952 1.52 9.20 19.65
C VAL A 952 0.06 9.67 19.64
N GLU A 953 -0.85 8.85 20.15
CA GLU A 953 -2.23 9.27 20.39
C GLU A 953 -2.19 10.46 21.38
N ASN A 954 -2.58 11.64 20.91
CA ASN A 954 -2.84 12.77 21.77
C ASN A 954 -4.24 12.63 22.38
N LEU A 955 -4.43 13.19 23.58
CA LEU A 955 -5.74 13.23 24.22
C LEU A 955 -6.77 13.90 23.30
N ASP A 956 -6.37 14.88 22.49
CA ASP A 956 -7.26 15.52 21.50
C ASP A 956 -7.72 14.57 20.39
N GLY A 957 -6.95 13.53 20.04
CA GLY A 957 -7.35 12.52 19.05
C GLY A 957 -8.42 11.58 19.59
N LEU A 958 -8.26 11.12 20.84
CA LEU A 958 -9.28 10.36 21.58
C LEU A 958 -10.52 11.23 21.84
N LEU A 959 -10.35 12.47 22.28
CA LEU A 959 -11.44 13.43 22.49
C LEU A 959 -12.14 13.79 21.17
N ALA A 960 -11.43 14.00 20.06
CA ALA A 960 -12.05 14.27 18.77
C ALA A 960 -12.90 13.09 18.27
N ARG A 961 -12.42 11.85 18.44
CA ARG A 961 -13.21 10.62 18.21
C ARG A 961 -14.43 10.57 19.13
N GLY A 962 -14.29 10.92 20.41
CA GLY A 962 -15.40 11.04 21.37
C GLY A 962 -16.43 12.11 20.98
N CYS A 963 -16.00 13.32 20.62
CA CYS A 963 -16.85 14.41 20.14
C CYS A 963 -17.54 14.06 18.80
N ALA A 964 -16.89 13.27 17.94
CA ALA A 964 -17.47 12.76 16.69
C ALA A 964 -18.54 11.70 16.96
N TRP A 965 -18.29 10.76 17.87
CA TRP A 965 -19.29 9.78 18.30
C TRP A 965 -20.49 10.46 19.00
N LEU A 966 -20.23 11.43 19.88
CA LEU A 966 -21.25 12.27 20.54
C LEU A 966 -21.79 13.41 19.66
N HIS A 967 -21.55 13.43 18.34
CA HIS A 967 -21.89 14.59 17.49
C HIS A 967 -23.36 15.00 17.59
N ASN A 968 -24.28 14.04 17.46
CA ASN A 968 -25.73 14.30 17.58
C ASN A 968 -26.11 14.73 19.00
N TYR A 969 -25.59 14.05 20.03
CA TYR A 969 -25.86 14.35 21.44
C TYR A 969 -25.47 15.79 21.79
N LEU A 970 -24.25 16.20 21.45
CA LEU A 970 -23.72 17.55 21.70
C LEU A 970 -24.44 18.65 20.92
N ILE A 971 -25.10 18.32 19.80
CA ILE A 971 -26.00 19.24 19.11
C ILE A 971 -27.32 19.38 19.87
N THR A 972 -27.86 18.28 20.42
CA THR A 972 -29.09 18.28 21.23
C THR A 972 -28.93 18.76 22.67
N THR A 973 -27.71 18.85 23.21
CA THR A 973 -27.43 19.37 24.56
C THR A 973 -26.41 20.52 24.50
N PRO A 974 -26.82 21.74 24.08
CA PRO A 974 -25.91 22.87 23.90
C PRO A 974 -25.13 23.26 25.16
N GLN A 975 -25.72 23.12 26.34
CA GLN A 975 -25.10 23.44 27.63
C GLN A 975 -23.87 22.56 27.87
N THR A 976 -23.93 21.27 27.51
CA THR A 976 -22.80 20.35 27.58
C THR A 976 -21.73 20.67 26.53
N LEU A 977 -22.12 21.08 25.31
CA LEU A 977 -21.17 21.55 24.31
C LEU A 977 -20.45 22.83 24.75
N GLN A 978 -21.14 23.74 25.44
CA GLN A 978 -20.57 24.98 25.98
C GLN A 978 -19.48 24.71 27.03
N THR A 979 -19.58 23.61 27.78
CA THR A 979 -18.58 23.18 28.78
C THR A 979 -17.43 22.34 28.22
N LEU A 980 -17.43 21.97 26.93
CA LEU A 980 -16.43 21.09 26.32
C LEU A 980 -15.71 21.76 25.12
N PRO A 981 -14.68 22.62 25.37
CA PRO A 981 -14.01 23.39 24.32
C PRO A 981 -13.43 22.54 23.17
N THR A 982 -12.88 21.36 23.46
CA THR A 982 -12.34 20.42 22.47
C THR A 982 -13.40 19.87 21.50
N CYS A 983 -14.70 19.95 21.83
CA CYS A 983 -15.78 19.61 20.92
C CYS A 983 -16.32 20.80 20.10
N GLN A 984 -15.86 22.04 20.33
CA GLN A 984 -16.44 23.27 19.76
C GLN A 984 -15.95 23.57 18.32
N THR A 985 -16.16 22.63 17.40
CA THR A 985 -15.95 22.83 15.95
C THR A 985 -17.00 23.80 15.37
N PRO A 986 -16.66 24.66 14.39
CA PRO A 986 -17.61 25.63 13.80
C PRO A 986 -18.92 25.05 13.28
N GLU A 987 -18.90 23.81 12.77
CA GLU A 987 -20.10 23.14 12.26
C GLU A 987 -21.02 22.68 13.39
N ARG A 988 -20.48 21.95 14.38
CA ARG A 988 -21.22 21.51 15.57
C ARG A 988 -21.79 22.68 16.36
N LEU A 989 -21.05 23.80 16.47
CA LEU A 989 -21.53 25.04 17.08
C LEU A 989 -22.74 25.63 16.32
N ARG A 990 -22.67 25.75 14.99
CA ARG A 990 -23.79 26.26 14.16
C ARG A 990 -25.03 25.37 14.24
N ALA A 991 -24.85 24.05 14.31
CA ALA A 991 -25.95 23.10 14.47
C ALA A 991 -26.58 23.22 15.88
N ALA A 992 -25.77 23.19 16.94
CA ALA A 992 -26.23 23.34 18.32
C ALA A 992 -26.88 24.71 18.59
N ALA A 993 -26.50 25.76 17.86
CA ALA A 993 -27.11 27.10 17.97
C ALA A 993 -28.61 27.14 17.63
N LEU A 994 -29.18 26.12 16.95
CA LEU A 994 -30.63 26.01 16.78
C LEU A 994 -31.31 25.64 18.11
N ASN A 995 -30.81 24.61 18.78
CA ASN A 995 -31.37 24.10 20.02
C ASN A 995 -31.11 25.10 21.16
N LEU A 996 -29.93 25.75 21.19
CA LEU A 996 -29.64 26.78 22.19
C LEU A 996 -30.60 27.98 22.08
N VAL A 997 -31.09 28.32 20.88
CA VAL A 997 -32.18 29.31 20.73
C VAL A 997 -33.48 28.75 21.32
N ALA A 998 -33.87 27.51 21.00
CA ALA A 998 -35.10 26.91 21.52
C ALA A 998 -35.12 26.88 23.06
N ASP A 999 -34.05 26.39 23.68
CA ASP A 999 -33.87 26.33 25.14
C ASP A 999 -33.94 27.74 25.76
N SER A 1000 -33.31 28.73 25.13
CA SER A 1000 -33.33 30.12 25.60
C SER A 1000 -34.69 30.79 25.44
N GLU A 1001 -35.43 30.47 24.37
CA GLU A 1001 -36.80 30.93 24.20
C GLU A 1001 -37.76 30.28 25.21
N GLU A 1002 -37.52 29.02 25.60
CA GLU A 1002 -38.27 28.37 26.68
C GLU A 1002 -37.94 29.01 28.05
N LEU A 1003 -36.67 29.30 28.35
CA LEU A 1003 -36.28 30.06 29.54
C LEU A 1003 -36.89 31.48 29.58
N ALA A 1004 -37.03 32.14 28.43
CA ALA A 1004 -37.73 33.43 28.34
C ALA A 1004 -39.22 33.29 28.69
N ARG A 1005 -39.89 32.27 28.12
CA ARG A 1005 -41.30 31.94 28.43
C ARG A 1005 -41.47 31.53 29.90
N SER A 1006 -40.51 30.83 30.50
CA SER A 1006 -40.54 30.43 31.92
C SER A 1006 -40.22 31.58 32.89
N GLY A 1007 -39.88 32.77 32.37
CA GLY A 1007 -39.60 33.98 33.16
C GLY A 1007 -38.13 34.20 33.53
N ASN A 1008 -37.21 33.29 33.14
CA ASN A 1008 -35.77 33.48 33.36
C ASN A 1008 -35.14 34.28 32.22
N ILE A 1009 -35.51 35.56 32.15
CA ILE A 1009 -35.14 36.49 31.08
C ILE A 1009 -33.61 36.69 30.99
N GLU A 1010 -32.90 36.71 32.12
CA GLU A 1010 -31.45 36.92 32.11
C GLU A 1010 -30.68 35.73 31.51
N ALA A 1011 -31.00 34.49 31.93
CA ALA A 1011 -30.40 33.30 31.32
C ALA A 1011 -30.77 33.17 29.83
N ALA A 1012 -32.01 33.51 29.46
CA ALA A 1012 -32.46 33.54 28.07
C ALA A 1012 -31.64 34.53 27.21
N ILE A 1013 -31.39 35.75 27.71
CA ILE A 1013 -30.56 36.74 26.99
C ILE A 1013 -29.13 36.24 26.81
N GLN A 1014 -28.54 35.58 27.82
CA GLN A 1014 -27.18 35.02 27.71
C GLN A 1014 -27.10 33.84 26.72
N GLY A 1015 -28.09 32.95 26.74
CA GLY A 1015 -28.19 31.84 25.79
C GLY A 1015 -28.40 32.31 24.34
N LEU A 1016 -29.31 33.28 24.12
CA LEU A 1016 -29.54 33.89 22.81
C LEU A 1016 -28.29 34.61 22.27
N LYS A 1017 -27.56 35.37 23.11
CA LYS A 1017 -26.27 35.98 22.74
C LYS A 1017 -25.21 34.93 22.39
N THR A 1018 -25.17 33.82 23.14
CA THR A 1018 -24.25 32.70 22.89
C THR A 1018 -24.59 32.01 21.56
N ALA A 1019 -25.87 31.81 21.25
CA ALA A 1019 -26.30 31.24 19.98
C ALA A 1019 -25.95 32.13 18.77
N GLN A 1020 -26.02 33.46 18.89
CA GLN A 1020 -25.51 34.37 17.85
C GLN A 1020 -23.98 34.32 17.69
N LYS A 1021 -23.24 34.14 18.78
CA LYS A 1021 -21.78 33.91 18.72
C LYS A 1021 -21.44 32.58 18.01
N TRP A 1022 -22.31 31.57 18.11
CA TRP A 1022 -22.15 30.26 17.49
C TRP A 1022 -22.62 30.19 16.03
N ASP A 1023 -23.67 30.93 15.66
CA ASP A 1023 -24.06 31.16 14.27
C ASP A 1023 -24.38 32.65 13.98
N PRO A 1024 -23.37 33.43 13.54
CA PRO A 1024 -23.52 34.85 13.22
C PRO A 1024 -24.52 35.19 12.10
N ARG A 1025 -25.08 34.18 11.41
CA ARG A 1025 -26.14 34.37 10.39
C ARG A 1025 -27.52 34.64 11.02
N ARG A 1026 -27.66 34.51 12.35
CA ARG A 1026 -28.93 34.65 13.08
C ARG A 1026 -29.26 36.11 13.41
N THR A 1027 -30.08 36.74 12.57
CA THR A 1027 -30.50 38.14 12.71
C THR A 1027 -31.72 38.30 13.64
N PHE A 1028 -31.47 38.54 14.93
CA PHE A 1028 -32.46 39.00 15.91
C PHE A 1028 -31.77 39.85 17.00
N ASP A 1029 -32.53 40.60 17.80
CA ASP A 1029 -32.02 41.21 19.04
C ASP A 1029 -32.30 40.28 20.23
N PRO A 1030 -31.27 39.77 20.95
CA PRO A 1030 -31.47 38.87 22.10
C PRO A 1030 -32.30 39.46 23.24
N VAL A 1031 -32.23 40.77 23.47
CA VAL A 1031 -32.91 41.47 24.56
C VAL A 1031 -34.37 41.68 24.19
N THR A 1032 -34.65 42.20 23.00
CA THR A 1032 -36.02 42.36 22.50
C THR A 1032 -36.72 41.01 22.42
N ARG A 1033 -36.07 39.98 21.84
CA ARG A 1033 -36.65 38.65 21.65
C ARG A 1033 -37.02 37.97 22.97
N ALA A 1034 -36.14 38.04 23.98
CA ALA A 1034 -36.44 37.49 25.30
C ALA A 1034 -37.59 38.24 26.00
N GLN A 1035 -37.65 39.57 25.86
CA GLN A 1035 -38.71 40.39 26.46
C GLN A 1035 -40.08 40.20 25.78
N GLU A 1036 -40.13 39.96 24.48
CA GLU A 1036 -41.37 39.62 23.76
C GLU A 1036 -41.95 38.30 24.25
N LEU A 1037 -41.12 37.25 24.29
CA LEU A 1037 -41.53 35.90 24.69
C LEU A 1037 -41.96 35.80 26.17
N ALA A 1038 -41.34 36.60 27.05
CA ALA A 1038 -41.78 36.73 28.43
C ALA A 1038 -43.18 37.39 28.54
N LYS A 1039 -43.46 38.40 27.70
CA LYS A 1039 -44.78 39.08 27.65
C LYS A 1039 -45.86 38.16 27.08
N GLU A 1040 -45.55 37.32 26.08
CA GLU A 1040 -46.49 36.33 25.53
C GLU A 1040 -47.02 35.34 26.59
N ASN A 1041 -46.21 34.98 27.59
CA ASN A 1041 -46.66 34.07 28.64
C ASN A 1041 -47.35 34.80 29.80
N GLN A 1042 -47.07 36.09 30.00
CA GLN A 1042 -47.84 36.94 30.91
C GLN A 1042 -49.25 37.21 30.38
N SER A 1043 -49.41 37.49 29.07
CA SER A 1043 -50.74 37.69 28.48
C SER A 1043 -51.62 36.44 28.46
N LYS A 1044 -51.02 35.24 28.55
CA LYS A 1044 -51.71 33.95 28.70
C LYS A 1044 -52.01 33.56 30.16
N ARG A 1045 -51.64 34.39 31.14
CA ARG A 1045 -51.84 34.13 32.58
C ARG A 1045 -52.68 35.17 33.31
N SER A 1046 -53.12 36.24 32.63
CA SER A 1046 -54.20 37.10 33.10
C SER A 1046 -55.56 36.54 32.62
N PRO A 1047 -56.60 36.47 33.46
CA PRO A 1047 -57.96 36.12 33.07
C PRO A 1047 -58.69 37.26 32.34
#